data_AF-A0A9E6C9X0-F1
#
_entry.id   AF-A0A9E6C9X0-F1
#
_cell.length_a   1.000
_cell.length_b   1.000
_cell.length_c   1.000
_cell.angle_alpha   90.00
_cell.angle_beta   90.00
_cell.angle_gamma   90.00
#
_symmetry.space_group_name_H-M   'P 1'
#
loop_
_entity.id
_entity.type
_entity.pdbx_description
1 polymer ?
#
loop_
_entity_poly.entity_id
_entity_poly.type
_entity_poly.pdbx_seq_one_letter_code
_entity_poly.pdbx_strand_id
1 'polypeptide(L)'
;MKKLSFLIIILLPYFANAQTLNKIKKTGQINIALTESWKNTVNYKAAEEFAKFLDVKFNPVTIQWEEVFADNGKIPKDYKTNPEISYTPDALKKADIICGTIYVLDWRKKFFDFAGIIEISDLLIINRELSEKVKNYSDLKNLKIAFLENSSYETNINKISKKIGGHITFVKTKSEDESLMLLKQHKVDGLITVSFLALSYLKKNQDLKLAFPVNKPKEVGWAVKKGHKEIKNEIQNFFNTIKGNGKLDELFRNQYGIDYSTYLEIINSYSNVKRDARIRDFDEIMSSGKIIIALRDRDLVWHPKGKKQFNTLLAESFAKYLGLKAEYVITPKFSKYWETKDGKIIKDSAYTPEWFNHFDVACDLIDPLEWRLKKVDVLDFLPNAKVVIGRKNTKITSVNDLKHLRGVTSKGSSYEHALLQNNITNYYYNTGNNFFSDVISGKADYTISNISVFKLADYPELEAKFILGEIKKMGWAIKKNQPLLRQKILEFFEYARKNGIFDEYFKHQAGMTMQSAQNYLTVLHETYQEGFFPFVFYGKEKGLPQEDVLAAFQDREGYIWFGTYSGAVKYNGRSMKLYNKEKGLAGNSVFDIAQDKNGKIYFAGLEGITILDKKDETVKTKFKGIPFKGIFINNNKAWFYGDRGLFTLDKEENEICLNDKNKNIPYKINSFSKNPETNQYIIGSGEGVFIMQNKTIKQISDEFCLYAFFDSDSKLWISSEYNLYHTDKIPEKLSDSLKINNILN
;
A
#
# COMPACT_ATOMS: atom_id res chain seq x y z
N MET A 1 35.34 4.61 62.53
CA MET A 1 35.05 3.16 62.51
C MET A 1 34.50 2.77 61.12
N LYS A 2 35.00 1.66 60.60
CA LYS A 2 34.95 1.10 59.23
C LYS A 2 33.65 1.25 58.41
N LYS A 3 33.79 1.48 57.09
CA LYS A 3 33.53 0.45 56.05
C LYS A 3 33.99 0.85 54.62
N LEU A 4 34.80 -0.07 54.08
CA LEU A 4 35.19 -0.40 52.71
C LEU A 4 34.55 0.36 51.52
N SER A 5 35.40 0.88 50.64
CA SER A 5 35.11 1.16 49.22
C SER A 5 35.76 0.06 48.38
N PHE A 6 34.97 -0.78 47.70
CA PHE A 6 35.45 -1.75 46.72
C PHE A 6 35.48 -1.10 45.33
N LEU A 7 36.63 -1.23 44.66
CA LEU A 7 36.88 -0.88 43.27
C LEU A 7 35.87 -1.61 42.36
N ILE A 8 35.16 -0.86 41.51
CA ILE A 8 34.31 -1.43 40.45
C ILE A 8 35.19 -1.87 39.29
N ILE A 9 35.02 -3.15 38.96
CA ILE A 9 35.65 -3.90 37.88
C ILE A 9 35.33 -3.28 36.52
N ILE A 10 36.38 -3.16 35.69
CA ILE A 10 36.35 -2.84 34.27
C ILE A 10 35.39 -3.81 33.55
N LEU A 11 34.30 -3.29 32.98
CA LEU A 11 33.42 -4.04 32.08
C LEU A 11 34.16 -4.33 30.76
N LEU A 12 34.67 -5.55 30.63
CA LEU A 12 35.02 -6.16 29.35
C LEU A 12 33.77 -6.23 28.46
N PRO A 13 33.87 -6.03 27.13
CA PRO A 13 32.75 -6.20 26.23
C PRO A 13 32.33 -7.66 26.24
N TYR A 14 31.10 -7.93 26.70
CA TYR A 14 30.49 -9.25 26.65
C TYR A 14 30.46 -9.72 25.19
N PHE A 15 31.22 -10.77 24.85
CA PHE A 15 31.17 -11.43 23.55
C PHE A 15 29.75 -11.95 23.30
N ALA A 16 28.99 -11.29 22.43
CA ALA A 16 27.57 -11.57 22.24
C ALA A 16 27.33 -12.73 21.26
N ASN A 17 27.34 -13.96 21.77
CA ASN A 17 26.71 -15.10 21.11
C ASN A 17 25.22 -14.81 20.82
N ALA A 18 24.72 -15.23 19.65
CA ALA A 18 23.31 -15.10 19.27
C ALA A 18 22.35 -15.51 20.39
N GLN A 19 21.45 -14.61 20.76
CA GLN A 19 20.52 -14.73 21.87
C GLN A 19 19.23 -15.49 21.47
N THR A 20 18.49 -15.98 22.47
CA THR A 20 17.12 -16.48 22.28
C THR A 20 16.14 -15.31 22.17
N LEU A 21 14.97 -15.54 21.57
CA LEU A 21 13.93 -14.49 21.41
C LEU A 21 13.47 -13.94 22.77
N ASN A 22 13.29 -14.81 23.77
CA ASN A 22 12.93 -14.39 25.13
C ASN A 22 14.00 -13.49 25.76
N LYS A 23 15.28 -13.77 25.51
CA LYS A 23 16.37 -12.93 26.02
C LYS A 23 16.38 -11.57 25.33
N ILE A 24 16.19 -11.51 24.01
CA ILE A 24 16.07 -10.26 23.23
C ILE A 24 14.94 -9.39 23.78
N LYS A 25 13.75 -9.97 24.01
CA LYS A 25 12.60 -9.25 24.57
C LYS A 25 12.87 -8.76 26.00
N LYS A 26 13.58 -9.55 26.81
CA LYS A 26 13.93 -9.18 28.19
C LYS A 26 15.01 -8.09 28.27
N THR A 27 16.00 -8.12 27.39
CA THR A 27 17.05 -7.09 27.33
C THR A 27 16.58 -5.82 26.64
N GLY A 28 15.49 -5.89 25.87
CA GLY A 28 14.94 -4.76 25.13
C GLY A 28 15.81 -4.32 23.95
N GLN A 29 16.74 -5.16 23.47
CA GLN A 29 17.62 -4.85 22.34
C GLN A 29 17.94 -6.07 21.48
N ILE A 30 18.14 -5.85 20.18
CA ILE A 30 18.56 -6.88 19.21
C ILE A 30 19.81 -6.43 18.44
N ASN A 31 20.80 -7.32 18.36
CA ASN A 31 22.04 -7.11 17.61
C ASN A 31 21.89 -7.68 16.19
N ILE A 32 21.98 -6.84 15.17
CA ILE A 32 21.80 -7.26 13.77
C ILE A 32 23.08 -6.98 12.96
N ALA A 33 23.71 -8.03 12.45
CA ALA A 33 24.92 -7.95 11.64
C ALA A 33 24.64 -7.54 10.20
N LEU A 34 25.36 -6.53 9.71
CA LEU A 34 25.29 -6.01 8.34
C LEU A 34 26.70 -5.65 7.83
N THR A 35 26.96 -5.84 6.53
CA THR A 35 28.15 -5.25 5.89
C THR A 35 27.93 -3.76 5.61
N GLU A 36 29.01 -3.02 5.36
CA GLU A 36 28.93 -1.58 5.05
C GLU A 36 28.05 -1.31 3.81
N SER A 37 28.16 -2.14 2.77
CA SER A 37 27.36 -2.03 1.56
C SER A 37 25.86 -2.26 1.81
N TRP A 38 25.49 -3.10 2.79
CA TRP A 38 24.08 -3.39 3.10
C TRP A 38 23.38 -2.28 3.89
N LYS A 39 24.11 -1.39 4.57
CA LYS A 39 23.54 -0.24 5.30
C LYS A 39 22.75 0.69 4.38
N ASN A 40 23.12 0.74 3.10
CA ASN A 40 22.46 1.57 2.08
C ASN A 40 21.42 0.79 1.25
N THR A 41 20.89 -0.32 1.78
CA THR A 41 19.92 -1.17 1.08
C THR A 41 18.62 -1.29 1.86
N VAL A 42 17.59 -1.84 1.20
CA VAL A 42 16.30 -2.16 1.83
C VAL A 42 16.44 -3.09 3.05
N ASN A 43 17.50 -3.89 3.13
CA ASN A 43 17.76 -4.78 4.27
C ASN A 43 17.95 -3.99 5.58
N TYR A 44 18.67 -2.87 5.56
CA TYR A 44 18.87 -2.05 6.75
C TYR A 44 17.55 -1.47 7.25
N LYS A 45 16.72 -0.94 6.34
CA LYS A 45 15.40 -0.40 6.67
C LYS A 45 14.44 -1.48 7.17
N ALA A 46 14.47 -2.66 6.56
CA ALA A 46 13.71 -3.80 7.04
C ALA A 46 14.19 -4.26 8.44
N ALA A 47 15.49 -4.18 8.75
CA ALA A 47 16.01 -4.49 10.08
C ALA A 47 15.54 -3.49 11.16
N GLU A 48 15.50 -2.19 10.84
CA GLU A 48 14.93 -1.16 11.72
C GLU A 48 13.45 -1.45 12.01
N GLU A 49 12.66 -1.75 10.98
CA GLU A 49 11.24 -2.10 11.12
C GLU A 49 11.03 -3.42 11.87
N PHE A 50 11.93 -4.39 11.72
CA PHE A 50 11.87 -5.65 12.47
C PHE A 50 12.10 -5.44 13.98
N ALA A 51 13.03 -4.58 14.36
CA ALA A 51 13.24 -4.24 15.76
C ALA A 51 11.99 -3.56 16.37
N LYS A 52 11.35 -2.65 15.63
CA LYS A 52 10.05 -2.05 16.03
C LYS A 52 8.95 -3.10 16.14
N PHE A 53 8.88 -4.04 15.19
CA PHE A 53 7.92 -5.14 15.21
C PHE A 53 8.06 -6.01 16.48
N LEU A 54 9.28 -6.16 16.99
CA LEU A 54 9.56 -6.88 18.22
C LEU A 54 9.42 -6.04 19.51
N ASP A 55 9.18 -4.73 19.39
CA ASP A 55 9.19 -3.76 20.51
C ASP A 55 10.55 -3.72 21.25
N VAL A 56 11.65 -3.70 20.49
CA VAL A 56 13.02 -3.65 21.03
C VAL A 56 13.90 -2.62 20.31
N LYS A 57 14.97 -2.19 20.97
CA LYS A 57 15.97 -1.29 20.39
C LYS A 57 16.80 -1.99 19.31
N PHE A 58 16.93 -1.34 18.16
CA PHE A 58 17.81 -1.77 17.07
C PHE A 58 19.28 -1.45 17.37
N ASN A 59 20.16 -2.45 17.35
CA ASN A 59 21.61 -2.28 17.47
C ASN A 59 22.36 -2.87 16.25
N PRO A 60 22.81 -2.04 15.29
CA PRO A 60 23.52 -2.52 14.11
C PRO A 60 24.97 -2.92 14.44
N VAL A 61 25.38 -4.11 14.00
CA VAL A 61 26.75 -4.62 14.13
C VAL A 61 27.39 -4.65 12.75
N THR A 62 28.48 -3.89 12.56
CA THR A 62 29.19 -3.86 11.27
C THR A 62 30.14 -5.05 11.17
N ILE A 63 30.05 -5.81 10.09
CA ILE A 63 30.90 -6.98 9.81
C ILE A 63 31.54 -6.89 8.41
N GLN A 64 32.69 -7.53 8.22
CA GLN A 64 33.24 -7.83 6.90
C GLN A 64 32.56 -9.06 6.28
N TRP A 65 32.58 -9.16 4.94
CA TRP A 65 31.91 -10.26 4.25
C TRP A 65 32.52 -11.64 4.60
N GLU A 66 33.82 -11.67 4.84
CA GLU A 66 34.56 -12.87 5.24
C GLU A 66 34.06 -13.42 6.58
N GLU A 67 33.63 -12.56 7.50
CA GLU A 67 33.12 -12.94 8.82
C GLU A 67 31.81 -13.72 8.78
N VAL A 68 31.09 -13.65 7.64
CA VAL A 68 29.90 -14.48 7.39
C VAL A 68 30.29 -15.97 7.34
N PHE A 69 31.52 -16.31 6.94
CA PHE A 69 32.00 -17.69 6.81
C PHE A 69 33.28 -17.97 7.61
N ALA A 70 33.82 -17.00 8.34
CA ALA A 70 35.01 -17.21 9.15
C ALA A 70 34.66 -17.92 10.46
N ASP A 71 35.58 -18.77 10.92
CA ASP A 71 35.62 -19.31 12.26
C ASP A 71 36.95 -18.87 12.92
N ASN A 72 36.84 -18.01 13.93
CA ASN A 72 37.97 -17.45 14.66
C ASN A 72 38.97 -16.73 13.73
N GLY A 73 38.43 -15.93 12.81
CA GLY A 73 39.18 -15.08 11.89
C GLY A 73 39.70 -15.79 10.63
N LYS A 74 39.39 -17.08 10.43
CA LYS A 74 39.82 -17.84 9.23
C LYS A 74 38.66 -18.57 8.58
N ILE A 75 38.61 -18.60 7.26
CA ILE A 75 37.65 -19.42 6.51
C ILE A 75 38.26 -20.82 6.35
N PRO A 76 37.64 -21.89 6.88
CA PRO A 76 38.18 -23.25 6.77
C PRO A 76 38.33 -23.68 5.30
N LYS A 77 39.40 -24.43 4.99
CA LYS A 77 39.56 -25.05 3.65
C LYS A 77 38.42 -26.03 3.37
N ASP A 78 37.99 -26.12 2.13
CA ASP A 78 36.95 -27.04 1.65
C ASP A 78 35.58 -26.93 2.37
N TYR A 79 35.32 -25.86 3.13
CA TYR A 79 34.07 -25.64 3.86
C TYR A 79 32.80 -25.68 2.99
N LYS A 80 32.93 -25.43 1.67
CA LYS A 80 31.84 -25.53 0.70
C LYS A 80 31.52 -26.98 0.35
N THR A 81 32.53 -27.84 0.22
CA THR A 81 32.40 -29.20 -0.33
C THR A 81 32.37 -30.28 0.74
N ASN A 82 33.05 -30.09 1.88
CA ASN A 82 33.09 -31.08 2.96
C ASN A 82 31.80 -31.05 3.80
N PRO A 83 31.01 -32.15 3.84
CA PRO A 83 29.75 -32.20 4.58
C PRO A 83 29.92 -32.17 6.10
N GLU A 84 31.07 -32.61 6.62
CA GLU A 84 31.36 -32.72 8.06
C GLU A 84 31.68 -31.37 8.72
N ILE A 85 31.98 -30.34 7.92
CA ILE A 85 32.32 -29.02 8.45
C ILE A 85 31.04 -28.28 8.85
N SER A 86 30.88 -28.05 10.16
CA SER A 86 29.81 -27.27 10.78
C SER A 86 30.33 -26.49 11.99
N TYR A 87 30.07 -25.18 12.03
CA TYR A 87 30.44 -24.27 13.12
C TYR A 87 29.50 -23.06 13.16
N THR A 88 29.60 -22.23 14.20
CA THR A 88 28.92 -20.92 14.23
C THR A 88 29.86 -19.86 13.67
N PRO A 89 29.53 -19.18 12.56
CA PRO A 89 30.42 -18.17 11.98
C PRO A 89 30.60 -16.95 12.88
N ASP A 90 31.72 -16.26 12.73
CA ASP A 90 32.11 -15.11 13.56
C ASP A 90 31.06 -13.99 13.57
N ALA A 91 30.38 -13.75 12.46
CA ALA A 91 29.26 -12.81 12.40
C ALA A 91 28.14 -13.13 13.40
N LEU A 92 27.80 -14.42 13.60
CA LEU A 92 26.78 -14.87 14.57
C LEU A 92 27.34 -15.07 16.00
N LYS A 93 28.65 -14.94 16.18
CA LYS A 93 29.29 -14.76 17.50
C LYS A 93 29.26 -13.30 17.97
N LYS A 94 28.93 -12.36 17.08
CA LYS A 94 28.85 -10.91 17.34
C LYS A 94 27.42 -10.37 17.31
N ALA A 95 26.49 -11.07 16.67
CA ALA A 95 25.13 -10.63 16.45
C ALA A 95 24.10 -11.77 16.55
N ASP A 96 22.84 -11.41 16.73
CA ASP A 96 21.71 -12.35 16.83
C ASP A 96 21.24 -12.84 15.46
N ILE A 97 21.32 -11.98 14.44
CA ILE A 97 20.89 -12.24 13.06
C ILE A 97 21.91 -11.61 12.10
N ILE A 98 22.18 -12.25 10.96
CA ILE A 98 22.84 -11.60 9.82
C ILE A 98 21.77 -11.17 8.83
N CYS A 99 21.62 -9.86 8.67
CA CYS A 99 20.65 -9.23 7.79
C CYS A 99 21.34 -8.85 6.48
N GLY A 100 21.09 -9.60 5.39
CA GLY A 100 21.72 -9.34 4.10
C GLY A 100 21.24 -10.24 2.97
N THR A 101 21.83 -10.06 1.78
CA THR A 101 21.51 -10.82 0.57
C THR A 101 22.28 -12.13 0.47
N ILE A 102 22.06 -13.03 1.43
CA ILE A 102 22.76 -14.32 1.46
C ILE A 102 21.96 -15.34 0.65
N TYR A 103 22.47 -15.74 -0.53
CA TYR A 103 21.85 -16.83 -1.31
C TYR A 103 21.65 -18.08 -0.46
N VAL A 104 20.46 -18.66 -0.60
CA VAL A 104 20.08 -19.94 0.03
C VAL A 104 20.69 -21.07 -0.79
N LEU A 105 21.93 -21.47 -0.46
CA LEU A 105 22.64 -22.58 -1.08
C LEU A 105 22.73 -23.75 -0.09
N ASP A 106 22.69 -24.99 -0.58
CA ASP A 106 22.67 -26.18 0.28
C ASP A 106 23.88 -26.25 1.22
N TRP A 107 25.07 -25.93 0.72
CA TRP A 107 26.27 -25.90 1.57
C TRP A 107 26.21 -24.81 2.66
N ARG A 108 25.44 -23.72 2.46
CA ARG A 108 25.28 -22.67 3.47
C ARG A 108 24.30 -23.06 4.56
N LYS A 109 23.33 -23.94 4.28
CA LYS A 109 22.40 -24.50 5.27
C LYS A 109 23.13 -25.34 6.35
N LYS A 110 24.39 -25.69 6.12
CA LYS A 110 25.26 -26.28 7.15
C LYS A 110 25.48 -25.33 8.31
N PHE A 111 25.60 -24.03 8.05
CA PHE A 111 25.94 -22.98 9.02
C PHE A 111 24.75 -22.16 9.51
N PHE A 112 23.69 -22.04 8.69
CA PHE A 112 22.57 -21.15 8.96
C PHE A 112 21.21 -21.81 8.79
N ASP A 113 20.24 -21.29 9.54
CA ASP A 113 18.84 -21.30 9.15
C ASP A 113 18.52 -19.98 8.41
N PHE A 114 17.66 -20.04 7.39
CA PHE A 114 17.25 -18.86 6.61
C PHE A 114 15.80 -18.47 6.91
N ALA A 115 15.53 -17.16 6.98
CA ALA A 115 14.18 -16.59 7.08
C ALA A 115 14.09 -15.29 6.26
N GLY A 116 12.88 -14.82 6.02
CA GLY A 116 12.68 -13.54 5.31
C GLY A 116 13.12 -13.60 3.85
N ILE A 117 12.72 -14.66 3.16
CA ILE A 117 13.20 -14.96 1.81
C ILE A 117 12.61 -13.97 0.79
N ILE A 118 13.49 -13.42 -0.04
CA ILE A 118 13.20 -12.56 -1.19
C ILE A 118 14.02 -13.00 -2.41
N GLU A 119 13.56 -12.66 -3.61
CA GLU A 119 14.28 -13.02 -4.84
C GLU A 119 15.22 -11.91 -5.31
N ILE A 120 16.39 -12.27 -5.83
CA ILE A 120 17.31 -11.36 -6.52
C ILE A 120 17.83 -11.94 -7.81
N SER A 121 18.18 -11.07 -8.76
CA SER A 121 18.96 -11.43 -9.96
C SER A 121 20.25 -10.61 -10.03
N ASP A 122 21.23 -11.14 -10.74
CA ASP A 122 22.48 -10.47 -11.09
C ASP A 122 22.23 -9.73 -12.41
N LEU A 123 22.44 -8.42 -12.42
CA LEU A 123 22.09 -7.53 -13.52
C LEU A 123 23.35 -6.95 -14.17
N LEU A 124 23.36 -6.88 -15.51
CA LEU A 124 24.37 -6.15 -16.27
C LEU A 124 23.91 -4.71 -16.51
N ILE A 125 24.71 -3.77 -16.04
CA ILE A 125 24.56 -2.33 -16.29
C ILE A 125 25.62 -1.89 -17.28
N ILE A 126 25.27 -0.99 -18.20
CA ILE A 126 26.16 -0.41 -19.21
C ILE A 126 25.97 1.11 -19.25
N ASN A 127 26.92 1.81 -19.88
CA ASN A 127 26.71 3.21 -20.26
C ASN A 127 25.59 3.28 -21.32
N ARG A 128 24.70 4.27 -21.20
CA ARG A 128 23.49 4.41 -22.04
C ARG A 128 23.81 4.53 -23.52
N GLU A 129 24.97 5.11 -23.86
CA GLU A 129 25.50 5.20 -25.23
C GLU A 129 25.71 3.82 -25.91
N LEU A 130 25.96 2.76 -25.14
CA LEU A 130 26.15 1.39 -25.64
C LEU A 130 24.83 0.63 -25.83
N SER A 131 23.69 1.23 -25.45
CA SER A 131 22.40 0.54 -25.40
C SER A 131 21.85 0.10 -26.76
N GLU A 132 22.19 0.82 -27.83
CA GLU A 132 21.84 0.39 -29.18
C GLU A 132 22.70 -0.78 -29.68
N LYS A 133 23.92 -0.93 -29.14
CA LYS A 133 24.87 -1.98 -29.53
C LYS A 133 24.70 -3.25 -28.70
N VAL A 134 24.36 -3.13 -27.43
CA VAL A 134 24.28 -4.25 -26.48
C VAL A 134 22.82 -4.63 -26.24
N LYS A 135 22.30 -5.55 -27.07
CA LYS A 135 20.91 -6.03 -27.02
C LYS A 135 20.78 -7.46 -26.53
N ASN A 136 21.85 -8.26 -26.57
CA ASN A 136 21.85 -9.67 -26.22
C ASN A 136 23.24 -10.14 -25.75
N TYR A 137 23.37 -11.41 -25.32
CA TYR A 137 24.65 -11.94 -24.83
C TYR A 137 25.76 -11.99 -25.89
N SER A 138 25.46 -12.21 -27.18
CA SER A 138 26.49 -12.22 -28.22
C SER A 138 27.13 -10.85 -28.45
N ASP A 139 26.41 -9.77 -28.12
CA ASP A 139 26.92 -8.40 -28.25
C ASP A 139 27.95 -8.05 -27.15
N LEU A 140 28.15 -8.93 -26.16
CA LEU A 140 29.18 -8.76 -25.13
C LEU A 140 30.60 -9.10 -25.60
N LYS A 141 30.74 -9.62 -26.82
CA LYS A 141 32.06 -9.95 -27.39
C LYS A 141 32.94 -8.70 -27.41
N ASN A 142 34.18 -8.87 -26.94
CA ASN A 142 35.22 -7.82 -26.88
C ASN A 142 34.92 -6.64 -25.93
N LEU A 143 33.86 -6.71 -25.11
CA LEU A 143 33.60 -5.72 -24.07
C LEU A 143 34.38 -6.05 -22.78
N LYS A 144 34.72 -5.00 -22.02
CA LYS A 144 35.28 -5.05 -20.68
C LYS A 144 34.18 -4.98 -19.65
N ILE A 145 34.03 -6.02 -18.82
CA ILE A 145 32.98 -6.10 -17.81
C ILE A 145 33.61 -6.17 -16.41
N ALA A 146 33.29 -5.19 -15.55
CA ALA A 146 33.69 -5.19 -14.15
C ALA A 146 32.75 -6.05 -13.28
N PHE A 147 33.29 -6.65 -12.23
CA PHE A 147 32.50 -7.30 -11.19
C PHE A 147 33.29 -7.44 -9.87
N LEU A 148 32.59 -7.62 -8.76
CA LEU A 148 33.18 -7.90 -7.44
C LEU A 148 33.85 -9.29 -7.43
N GLU A 149 35.13 -9.37 -7.09
CA GLU A 149 35.85 -10.65 -7.03
C GLU A 149 35.27 -11.60 -5.95
N ASN A 150 35.49 -12.91 -6.10
CA ASN A 150 34.98 -13.95 -5.19
C ASN A 150 33.43 -14.00 -5.04
N SER A 151 32.71 -13.29 -5.90
CA SER A 151 31.25 -13.33 -5.97
C SER A 151 30.75 -14.48 -6.86
N SER A 152 29.44 -14.72 -6.81
CA SER A 152 28.79 -15.64 -7.75
C SER A 152 28.76 -15.12 -9.19
N TYR A 153 29.06 -13.83 -9.42
CA TYR A 153 29.02 -13.21 -10.75
C TYR A 153 29.99 -13.90 -11.72
N GLU A 154 31.20 -14.23 -11.23
CA GLU A 154 32.26 -14.87 -12.01
C GLU A 154 31.80 -16.20 -12.63
N THR A 155 31.05 -17.01 -11.88
CA THR A 155 30.54 -18.30 -12.39
C THR A 155 29.50 -18.08 -13.49
N ASN A 156 28.62 -17.10 -13.33
CA ASN A 156 27.53 -16.84 -14.27
C ASN A 156 28.08 -16.27 -15.58
N ILE A 157 28.98 -15.29 -15.52
CA ILE A 157 29.52 -14.68 -16.75
C ILE A 157 30.48 -15.61 -17.50
N ASN A 158 31.23 -16.47 -16.80
CA ASN A 158 32.04 -17.50 -17.46
C ASN A 158 31.19 -18.48 -18.26
N LYS A 159 29.99 -18.85 -17.77
CA LYS A 159 29.03 -19.67 -18.54
C LYS A 159 28.55 -18.95 -19.79
N ILE A 160 28.29 -17.64 -19.69
CA ILE A 160 27.88 -16.81 -20.83
C ILE A 160 29.02 -16.71 -21.87
N SER A 161 30.24 -16.37 -21.44
CA SER A 161 31.41 -16.25 -22.31
C SER A 161 31.69 -17.55 -23.09
N LYS A 162 31.59 -18.71 -22.41
CA LYS A 162 31.71 -20.02 -23.06
C LYS A 162 30.62 -20.24 -24.11
N LYS A 163 29.37 -19.87 -23.81
CA LYS A 163 28.22 -20.08 -24.70
C LYS A 163 28.28 -19.24 -25.98
N ILE A 164 28.83 -18.03 -25.91
CA ILE A 164 28.90 -17.13 -27.08
C ILE A 164 30.17 -17.29 -27.91
N GLY A 165 31.11 -18.15 -27.50
CA GLY A 165 32.34 -18.44 -28.24
C GLY A 165 33.23 -17.21 -28.45
N GLY A 166 33.35 -16.34 -27.44
CA GLY A 166 34.16 -15.11 -27.53
C GLY A 166 34.87 -14.73 -26.23
N HIS A 167 35.80 -13.79 -26.32
CA HIS A 167 36.62 -13.27 -25.23
C HIS A 167 36.00 -12.02 -24.60
N ILE A 168 35.14 -12.20 -23.59
CA ILE A 168 34.76 -11.07 -22.71
C ILE A 168 35.97 -10.75 -21.84
N THR A 169 36.37 -9.48 -21.76
CA THR A 169 37.48 -9.08 -20.88
C THR A 169 36.93 -8.81 -19.48
N PHE A 170 37.41 -9.55 -18.50
CA PHE A 170 36.94 -9.45 -17.12
C PHE A 170 37.83 -8.54 -16.28
N VAL A 171 37.21 -7.59 -15.57
CA VAL A 171 37.90 -6.71 -14.63
C VAL A 171 37.42 -7.01 -13.21
N LYS A 172 38.29 -7.69 -12.43
CA LYS A 172 38.01 -8.03 -11.03
C LYS A 172 38.25 -6.80 -10.15
N THR A 173 37.30 -6.52 -9.26
CA THR A 173 37.36 -5.40 -8.31
C THR A 173 37.23 -5.88 -6.87
N LYS A 174 37.73 -5.10 -5.91
CA LYS A 174 37.68 -5.40 -4.47
C LYS A 174 36.38 -4.93 -3.81
N SER A 175 35.64 -4.02 -4.43
CA SER A 175 34.36 -3.52 -3.94
C SER A 175 33.37 -3.18 -5.06
N GLU A 176 32.07 -3.17 -4.74
CA GLU A 176 31.00 -2.75 -5.67
C GLU A 176 31.16 -1.26 -6.08
N ASP A 177 31.67 -0.42 -5.18
CA ASP A 177 31.93 1.00 -5.45
C ASP A 177 33.08 1.23 -6.43
N GLU A 178 34.15 0.42 -6.32
CA GLU A 178 35.26 0.44 -7.30
C GLU A 178 34.75 0.04 -8.69
N SER A 179 33.94 -1.02 -8.74
CA SER A 179 33.24 -1.49 -9.93
C SER A 179 32.42 -0.39 -10.62
N LEU A 180 31.60 0.35 -9.86
CA LEU A 180 30.82 1.46 -10.39
C LEU A 180 31.71 2.63 -10.86
N MET A 181 32.76 2.95 -10.10
CA MET A 181 33.70 4.02 -10.45
C MET A 181 34.38 3.75 -11.81
N LEU A 182 34.80 2.50 -12.06
CA LEU A 182 35.41 2.12 -13.33
C LEU A 182 34.44 2.29 -14.52
N LEU A 183 33.16 1.94 -14.33
CA LEU A 183 32.13 2.11 -15.37
C LEU A 183 31.91 3.60 -15.69
N LYS A 184 31.78 4.44 -14.66
CA LYS A 184 31.62 5.89 -14.81
C LYS A 184 32.84 6.59 -15.44
N GLN A 185 34.03 6.03 -15.26
CA GLN A 185 35.27 6.52 -15.89
C GLN A 185 35.46 5.98 -17.32
N HIS A 186 34.49 5.25 -17.88
CA HIS A 186 34.60 4.56 -19.18
C HIS A 186 35.83 3.64 -19.29
N LYS A 187 36.34 3.13 -18.16
CA LYS A 187 37.44 2.15 -18.13
C LYS A 187 36.95 0.73 -18.40
N VAL A 188 35.66 0.50 -18.20
CA VAL A 188 34.91 -0.72 -18.54
C VAL A 188 33.62 -0.33 -19.27
N ASP A 189 33.09 -1.25 -20.07
CA ASP A 189 31.89 -1.08 -20.87
C ASP A 189 30.61 -1.47 -20.10
N GLY A 190 30.77 -2.28 -19.06
CA GLY A 190 29.67 -2.69 -18.20
C GLY A 190 30.09 -3.19 -16.82
N LEU A 191 29.10 -3.34 -15.94
CA LEU A 191 29.23 -3.83 -14.58
C LEU A 191 28.15 -4.86 -14.28
N ILE A 192 28.53 -6.00 -13.71
CA ILE A 192 27.59 -6.92 -13.08
C ILE A 192 27.50 -6.63 -11.58
N THR A 193 26.26 -6.49 -11.09
CA THR A 193 25.98 -6.37 -9.66
C THR A 193 24.62 -6.98 -9.31
N VAL A 194 24.32 -7.15 -8.03
CA VAL A 194 22.99 -7.58 -7.59
C VAL A 194 21.93 -6.52 -7.89
N SER A 195 20.74 -6.99 -8.26
CA SER A 195 19.58 -6.17 -8.64
C SER A 195 19.25 -5.00 -7.69
N PHE A 196 19.40 -5.14 -6.37
CA PHE A 196 19.23 -4.01 -5.43
C PHE A 196 20.22 -2.87 -5.63
N LEU A 197 21.50 -3.19 -5.84
CA LEU A 197 22.54 -2.19 -6.10
C LEU A 197 22.37 -1.59 -7.49
N ALA A 198 22.04 -2.43 -8.48
CA ALA A 198 21.81 -1.98 -9.85
C ALA A 198 20.72 -0.90 -9.92
N LEU A 199 19.59 -1.11 -9.25
CA LEU A 199 18.51 -0.12 -9.21
C LEU A 199 18.93 1.16 -8.48
N SER A 200 19.69 1.04 -7.40
CA SER A 200 20.27 2.21 -6.70
C SER A 200 21.19 3.02 -7.61
N TYR A 201 22.03 2.35 -8.40
CA TYR A 201 22.94 2.99 -9.34
C TYR A 201 22.19 3.67 -10.49
N LEU A 202 21.21 3.01 -11.09
CA LEU A 202 20.38 3.56 -12.18
C LEU A 202 19.55 4.78 -11.73
N LYS A 203 19.08 4.78 -10.47
CA LYS A 203 18.37 5.93 -9.89
C LYS A 203 19.27 7.15 -9.72
N LYS A 204 20.55 6.96 -9.38
CA LYS A 204 21.50 8.04 -9.10
C LYS A 204 22.27 8.52 -10.34
N ASN A 205 22.32 7.73 -11.40
CA ASN A 205 23.15 7.97 -12.59
C ASN A 205 22.32 7.78 -13.86
N GLN A 206 21.87 8.87 -14.48
CA GLN A 206 20.98 8.84 -15.65
C GLN A 206 21.68 8.37 -16.94
N ASP A 207 23.01 8.49 -16.97
CA ASP A 207 23.94 8.03 -18.00
C ASP A 207 24.09 6.51 -18.04
N LEU A 208 23.58 5.78 -17.05
CA LEU A 208 23.60 4.33 -17.02
C LEU A 208 22.27 3.72 -17.50
N LYS A 209 22.33 2.51 -18.06
CA LYS A 209 21.17 1.73 -18.47
C LYS A 209 21.32 0.26 -18.07
N LEU A 210 20.21 -0.37 -17.69
CA LEU A 210 20.14 -1.81 -17.52
C LEU A 210 20.14 -2.49 -18.89
N ALA A 211 21.09 -3.39 -19.14
CA ALA A 211 21.13 -4.18 -20.37
C ALA A 211 20.22 -5.41 -20.27
N PHE A 212 20.58 -6.36 -19.40
CA PHE A 212 19.84 -7.61 -19.15
C PHE A 212 20.41 -8.32 -17.91
N PRO A 213 19.67 -9.25 -17.27
CA PRO A 213 20.17 -10.11 -16.22
C PRO A 213 21.18 -11.11 -16.78
N VAL A 214 22.12 -11.52 -15.95
CA VAL A 214 23.10 -12.57 -16.28
C VAL A 214 22.76 -13.92 -15.63
N ASN A 215 21.70 -13.98 -14.82
CA ASN A 215 21.16 -15.21 -14.25
C ASN A 215 19.64 -15.13 -14.03
N LYS A 216 18.99 -16.28 -13.82
CA LYS A 216 17.61 -16.31 -13.34
C LYS A 216 17.54 -15.81 -11.88
N PRO A 217 16.41 -15.24 -11.46
CA PRO A 217 16.17 -14.91 -10.06
C PRO A 217 16.46 -16.09 -9.12
N LYS A 218 17.04 -15.79 -7.95
CA LYS A 218 17.39 -16.75 -6.91
C LYS A 218 16.97 -16.21 -5.55
N GLU A 219 16.64 -17.13 -4.66
CA GLU A 219 16.29 -16.82 -3.28
C GLU A 219 17.51 -16.39 -2.45
N VAL A 220 17.34 -15.30 -1.72
CA VAL A 220 18.21 -14.87 -0.63
C VAL A 220 17.39 -14.75 0.65
N GLY A 221 18.02 -14.93 1.80
CA GLY A 221 17.37 -14.77 3.09
C GLY A 221 18.31 -14.21 4.14
N TRP A 222 17.71 -13.73 5.23
CA TRP A 222 18.44 -13.42 6.44
C TRP A 222 18.89 -14.71 7.11
N ALA A 223 20.12 -14.72 7.60
CA ALA A 223 20.71 -15.89 8.23
C ALA A 223 20.62 -15.78 9.75
N VAL A 224 20.11 -16.83 10.38
CA VAL A 224 20.10 -17.00 11.83
C VAL A 224 20.92 -18.23 12.21
N LYS A 225 21.35 -18.27 13.47
CA LYS A 225 22.05 -19.42 14.01
C LYS A 225 21.19 -20.68 13.88
N LYS A 226 21.80 -21.77 13.39
CA LYS A 226 21.14 -23.05 13.16
C LYS A 226 20.44 -23.53 14.44
N GLY A 227 19.18 -23.95 14.32
CA GLY A 227 18.36 -24.41 15.45
C GLY A 227 17.63 -23.31 16.22
N HIS A 228 17.87 -22.02 15.96
CA HIS A 228 17.11 -20.92 16.58
C HIS A 228 15.74 -20.72 15.88
N LYS A 229 14.81 -21.68 16.07
CA LYS A 229 13.52 -21.70 15.37
C LYS A 229 12.60 -20.54 15.73
N GLU A 230 12.62 -20.06 16.98
CA GLU A 230 11.73 -18.98 17.44
C GLU A 230 11.99 -17.66 16.70
N ILE A 231 13.26 -17.21 16.67
CA ILE A 231 13.63 -15.97 15.99
C ILE A 231 13.45 -16.11 14.47
N LYS A 232 13.75 -17.28 13.90
CA LYS A 232 13.48 -17.60 12.49
C LYS A 232 11.99 -17.42 12.15
N ASN A 233 11.11 -17.96 12.98
CA ASN A 233 9.67 -17.86 12.79
C ASN A 233 9.17 -16.42 12.93
N GLU A 234 9.70 -15.65 13.89
CA GLU A 234 9.32 -14.23 14.02
C GLU A 234 9.81 -13.39 12.84
N ILE A 235 11.01 -13.64 12.29
CA ILE A 235 11.47 -13.00 11.05
C ILE A 235 10.51 -13.36 9.91
N GLN A 236 10.11 -14.63 9.79
CA GLN A 236 9.17 -15.05 8.75
C GLN A 236 7.81 -14.37 8.90
N ASN A 237 7.29 -14.29 10.13
CA ASN A 237 6.04 -13.59 10.44
C ASN A 237 6.13 -12.11 10.08
N PHE A 238 7.22 -11.45 10.47
CA PHE A 238 7.47 -10.06 10.11
C PHE A 238 7.41 -9.85 8.60
N PHE A 239 8.15 -10.66 7.81
CA PHE A 239 8.14 -10.56 6.36
C PHE A 239 6.76 -10.82 5.75
N ASN A 240 5.97 -11.74 6.32
CA ASN A 240 4.58 -11.97 5.91
C ASN A 240 3.69 -10.77 6.24
N THR A 241 3.84 -10.16 7.43
CA THR A 241 3.10 -8.97 7.85
C THR A 241 3.40 -7.78 6.94
N ILE A 242 4.67 -7.46 6.69
CA ILE A 242 5.04 -6.31 5.86
C ILE A 242 4.68 -6.51 4.38
N LYS A 243 4.61 -7.75 3.91
CA LYS A 243 4.06 -8.07 2.59
C LYS A 243 2.55 -7.85 2.56
N GLY A 244 1.83 -8.32 3.58
CA GLY A 244 0.37 -8.24 3.65
C GLY A 244 -0.19 -6.82 3.84
N ASN A 245 0.53 -5.95 4.54
CA ASN A 245 0.08 -4.58 4.82
C ASN A 245 0.69 -3.51 3.87
N GLY A 246 1.45 -3.92 2.85
CA GLY A 246 2.08 -3.01 1.89
C GLY A 246 3.34 -2.28 2.37
N LYS A 247 3.81 -2.52 3.61
CA LYS A 247 5.02 -1.89 4.14
C LYS A 247 6.27 -2.30 3.36
N LEU A 248 6.35 -3.53 2.85
CA LEU A 248 7.46 -3.97 2.00
C LEU A 248 7.51 -3.16 0.69
N ASP A 249 6.36 -2.90 0.08
CA ASP A 249 6.27 -2.06 -1.12
C ASP A 249 6.67 -0.61 -0.82
N GLU A 250 6.28 -0.07 0.34
CA GLU A 250 6.73 1.24 0.81
C GLU A 250 8.25 1.31 0.96
N LEU A 251 8.87 0.30 1.60
CA LEU A 251 10.31 0.21 1.76
C LEU A 251 11.04 0.20 0.40
N PHE A 252 10.53 -0.58 -0.56
CA PHE A 252 11.06 -0.63 -1.91
C PHE A 252 10.86 0.69 -2.66
N ARG A 253 9.68 1.32 -2.56
CA ARG A 253 9.41 2.62 -3.20
C ARG A 253 10.33 3.72 -2.67
N ASN A 254 10.48 3.80 -1.35
CA ASN A 254 11.34 4.79 -0.71
C ASN A 254 12.80 4.62 -1.15
N GLN A 255 13.29 3.38 -1.17
CA GLN A 255 14.67 3.09 -1.52
C GLN A 255 14.94 3.22 -3.02
N TYR A 256 14.17 2.53 -3.85
CA TYR A 256 14.46 2.32 -5.28
C TYR A 256 13.49 3.06 -6.22
N GLY A 257 12.41 3.64 -5.72
CA GLY A 257 11.38 4.29 -6.55
C GLY A 257 10.37 3.33 -7.18
N ILE A 258 10.44 2.04 -6.88
CA ILE A 258 9.53 1.00 -7.38
C ILE A 258 9.04 0.14 -6.20
N ASP A 259 7.86 -0.45 -6.28
CA ASP A 259 7.40 -1.42 -5.28
C ASP A 259 8.03 -2.82 -5.47
N TYR A 260 7.83 -3.71 -4.50
CA TYR A 260 8.47 -5.03 -4.52
C TYR A 260 7.94 -5.91 -5.66
N SER A 261 6.65 -5.77 -6.01
CA SER A 261 6.05 -6.50 -7.13
C SER A 261 6.70 -6.12 -8.47
N THR A 262 6.88 -4.82 -8.71
CA THR A 262 7.53 -4.26 -9.90
C THR A 262 8.98 -4.71 -9.98
N TYR A 263 9.66 -4.72 -8.84
CA TYR A 263 11.01 -5.25 -8.74
C TYR A 263 11.10 -6.72 -9.18
N LEU A 264 10.19 -7.58 -8.70
CA LEU A 264 10.15 -9.00 -9.09
C LEU A 264 9.88 -9.16 -10.58
N GLU A 265 9.00 -8.35 -11.16
CA GLU A 265 8.73 -8.38 -12.59
C GLU A 265 9.91 -7.92 -13.43
N ILE A 266 10.65 -6.90 -13.00
CA ILE A 266 11.89 -6.48 -13.66
C ILE A 266 12.84 -7.66 -13.73
N ILE A 267 13.17 -8.31 -12.60
CA ILE A 267 14.14 -9.41 -12.61
C ILE A 267 13.63 -10.66 -13.34
N ASN A 268 12.31 -10.89 -13.39
CA ASN A 268 11.70 -12.04 -14.08
C ASN A 268 11.51 -11.82 -15.59
N SER A 269 11.09 -10.63 -16.03
CA SER A 269 10.77 -10.32 -17.43
C SER A 269 11.93 -10.56 -18.38
N TYR A 270 13.15 -10.25 -17.95
CA TYR A 270 14.33 -10.46 -18.78
C TYR A 270 14.83 -11.91 -18.85
N SER A 271 14.27 -12.84 -18.06
CA SER A 271 14.70 -14.25 -18.06
C SER A 271 14.04 -15.11 -19.15
N ASN A 272 12.99 -14.61 -19.82
CA ASN A 272 12.08 -15.40 -20.67
C ASN A 272 12.00 -14.97 -22.14
N VAL A 273 12.97 -14.24 -22.68
CA VAL A 273 12.80 -13.62 -24.00
C VAL A 273 13.13 -14.56 -25.17
N LYS A 274 12.10 -15.07 -25.87
CA LYS A 274 12.06 -15.18 -27.34
C LYS A 274 11.43 -13.89 -27.86
N ARG A 275 12.17 -13.11 -28.67
CA ARG A 275 11.70 -11.81 -29.20
C ARG A 275 10.89 -12.05 -30.48
N ASP A 276 9.59 -11.77 -30.44
CA ASP A 276 8.76 -11.57 -31.63
C ASP A 276 8.27 -10.11 -31.69
N ALA A 277 8.38 -9.52 -32.89
CA ALA A 277 7.91 -8.21 -33.40
C ALA A 277 8.20 -6.93 -32.57
N ARG A 278 8.69 -5.89 -33.24
CA ARG A 278 9.16 -4.61 -32.67
C ARG A 278 8.07 -3.88 -31.88
N ILE A 279 8.29 -3.70 -30.57
CA ILE A 279 7.46 -2.92 -29.64
C ILE A 279 8.26 -1.68 -29.24
N ARG A 280 7.60 -0.53 -29.12
CA ARG A 280 8.23 0.67 -28.55
C ARG A 280 8.47 0.47 -27.06
N ASP A 281 9.71 0.61 -26.62
CA ASP A 281 10.01 0.68 -25.19
C ASP A 281 9.67 2.08 -24.65
N PHE A 282 9.76 2.26 -23.33
CA PHE A 282 9.42 3.55 -22.71
C PHE A 282 10.29 4.71 -23.21
N ASP A 283 11.58 4.48 -23.52
CA ASP A 283 12.45 5.53 -24.06
C ASP A 283 12.01 5.93 -25.48
N GLU A 284 11.61 4.95 -26.31
CA GLU A 284 11.03 5.19 -27.65
C GLU A 284 9.68 5.94 -27.57
N ILE A 285 8.84 5.64 -26.57
CA ILE A 285 7.59 6.38 -26.34
C ILE A 285 7.90 7.85 -26.00
N MET A 286 8.79 8.09 -25.03
CA MET A 286 9.15 9.44 -24.60
C MET A 286 9.79 10.26 -25.73
N SER A 287 10.74 9.68 -26.47
CA SER A 287 11.40 10.35 -27.60
C SER A 287 10.48 10.66 -28.77
N SER A 288 9.40 9.87 -28.95
CA SER A 288 8.40 10.16 -29.98
C SER A 288 7.50 11.36 -29.66
N GLY A 289 7.47 11.84 -28.41
CA GLY A 289 6.57 12.91 -27.95
C GLY A 289 5.10 12.51 -27.87
N LYS A 290 4.75 11.22 -28.08
CA LYS A 290 3.38 10.73 -28.07
C LYS A 290 3.22 9.32 -27.50
N ILE A 291 2.08 9.09 -26.87
CA ILE A 291 1.63 7.78 -26.40
C ILE A 291 0.37 7.36 -27.15
N ILE A 292 0.34 6.12 -27.63
CA ILE A 292 -0.78 5.54 -28.37
C ILE A 292 -1.60 4.70 -27.38
N ILE A 293 -2.85 5.11 -27.18
CA ILE A 293 -3.74 4.58 -26.16
C ILE A 293 -4.91 3.86 -26.83
N ALA A 294 -5.09 2.58 -26.52
CA ALA A 294 -6.31 1.89 -26.88
C ALA A 294 -7.43 2.19 -25.88
N LEU A 295 -8.57 2.63 -26.39
CA LEU A 295 -9.83 2.79 -25.67
C LEU A 295 -10.90 1.95 -26.35
N ARG A 296 -11.96 1.63 -25.62
CA ARG A 296 -13.13 0.97 -26.21
C ARG A 296 -14.11 1.98 -26.75
N ASP A 297 -14.74 1.62 -27.87
CA ASP A 297 -15.84 2.35 -28.48
C ASP A 297 -17.06 2.31 -27.55
N ARG A 298 -17.08 3.32 -26.71
CA ARG A 298 -18.16 3.76 -25.87
C ARG A 298 -18.00 5.25 -26.00
N ASP A 299 -18.85 5.94 -26.73
CA ASP A 299 -18.81 7.40 -26.97
C ASP A 299 -17.81 8.11 -26.06
N LEU A 300 -16.72 8.67 -26.62
CA LEU A 300 -15.62 9.34 -25.87
C LEU A 300 -16.14 10.36 -24.84
N VAL A 301 -17.41 10.74 -25.01
CA VAL A 301 -18.28 11.50 -24.15
C VAL A 301 -19.45 10.61 -23.66
N TRP A 302 -19.63 10.44 -22.35
CA TRP A 302 -20.68 9.59 -21.77
C TRP A 302 -22.04 10.28 -21.55
N HIS A 303 -22.15 11.57 -21.82
CA HIS A 303 -23.38 12.32 -21.56
C HIS A 303 -23.74 13.21 -22.75
N PRO A 304 -25.04 13.39 -23.07
CA PRO A 304 -25.54 14.42 -24.00
C PRO A 304 -25.07 15.87 -23.72
N LYS A 305 -24.34 16.10 -22.63
CA LYS A 305 -23.81 17.39 -22.15
C LYS A 305 -22.27 17.49 -22.30
N GLY A 306 -21.59 16.58 -23.00
CA GLY A 306 -20.17 16.74 -23.33
C GLY A 306 -19.14 16.20 -22.31
N LYS A 307 -19.51 15.38 -21.32
CA LYS A 307 -18.59 14.86 -20.29
C LYS A 307 -17.81 13.60 -20.71
N LYS A 308 -16.50 13.56 -20.49
CA LYS A 308 -15.60 12.43 -20.84
C LYS A 308 -15.80 11.20 -19.95
N GLN A 309 -15.57 10.00 -20.49
CA GLN A 309 -15.55 8.75 -19.72
C GLN A 309 -14.35 8.64 -18.78
N PHE A 310 -14.50 7.84 -17.72
CA PHE A 310 -13.44 7.59 -16.73
C PHE A 310 -12.08 7.26 -17.35
N ASN A 311 -12.03 6.19 -18.15
CA ASN A 311 -10.79 5.71 -18.72
C ASN A 311 -10.23 6.70 -19.73
N THR A 312 -11.08 7.49 -20.41
CA THR A 312 -10.64 8.58 -21.28
C THR A 312 -10.00 9.71 -20.49
N LEU A 313 -10.66 10.17 -19.42
CA LEU A 313 -10.13 11.21 -18.52
C LEU A 313 -8.82 10.76 -17.85
N LEU A 314 -8.79 9.52 -17.38
CA LEU A 314 -7.63 8.93 -16.71
C LEU A 314 -6.47 8.73 -17.71
N ALA A 315 -6.75 8.28 -18.94
CA ALA A 315 -5.77 8.15 -20.02
C ALA A 315 -5.17 9.50 -20.44
N GLU A 316 -6.00 10.55 -20.59
CA GLU A 316 -5.54 11.90 -20.88
C GLU A 316 -4.69 12.47 -19.74
N SER A 317 -5.12 12.24 -18.51
CA SER A 317 -4.37 12.63 -17.32
C SER A 317 -3.03 11.91 -17.26
N PHE A 318 -2.96 10.65 -17.70
CA PHE A 318 -1.71 9.90 -17.80
C PHE A 318 -0.78 10.45 -18.89
N ALA A 319 -1.30 10.73 -20.08
CA ALA A 319 -0.51 11.33 -21.15
C ALA A 319 0.05 12.70 -20.72
N LYS A 320 -0.78 13.52 -20.07
CA LYS A 320 -0.37 14.81 -19.48
C LYS A 320 0.68 14.63 -18.39
N TYR A 321 0.52 13.63 -17.52
CA TYR A 321 1.49 13.29 -16.48
C TYR A 321 2.87 12.93 -17.06
N LEU A 322 2.89 12.26 -18.22
CA LEU A 322 4.13 11.98 -18.95
C LEU A 322 4.67 13.15 -19.77
N GLY A 323 3.89 14.23 -19.94
CA GLY A 323 4.23 15.32 -20.86
C GLY A 323 4.14 14.93 -22.34
N LEU A 324 3.29 13.94 -22.69
CA LEU A 324 3.14 13.42 -24.05
C LEU A 324 1.77 13.76 -24.64
N LYS A 325 1.70 13.83 -25.98
CA LYS A 325 0.43 13.88 -26.70
C LYS A 325 -0.23 12.49 -26.70
N ALA A 326 -1.51 12.42 -26.38
CA ALA A 326 -2.30 11.19 -26.53
C ALA A 326 -2.78 11.02 -27.99
N GLU A 327 -2.53 9.85 -28.56
CA GLU A 327 -3.19 9.35 -29.77
C GLU A 327 -4.04 8.14 -29.42
N TYR A 328 -5.17 7.95 -30.10
CA TYR A 328 -6.15 6.93 -29.71
C TYR A 328 -6.33 5.85 -30.78
N VAL A 329 -6.44 4.62 -30.32
CA VAL A 329 -6.92 3.47 -31.10
C VAL A 329 -8.24 3.01 -30.49
N ILE A 330 -9.32 3.08 -31.26
CA ILE A 330 -10.66 2.75 -30.75
C ILE A 330 -11.00 1.30 -31.07
N THR A 331 -11.40 0.54 -30.05
CA THR A 331 -11.77 -0.87 -30.17
C THR A 331 -13.29 -1.03 -30.16
N PRO A 332 -13.93 -1.59 -31.21
CA PRO A 332 -15.39 -1.60 -31.33
C PRO A 332 -16.10 -2.48 -30.29
N LYS A 333 -15.39 -3.46 -29.73
CA LYS A 333 -15.92 -4.40 -28.73
C LYS A 333 -14.79 -4.93 -27.85
N PHE A 334 -15.13 -5.31 -26.61
CA PHE A 334 -14.13 -5.77 -25.64
C PHE A 334 -13.41 -7.06 -26.08
N SER A 335 -14.07 -7.95 -26.83
CA SER A 335 -13.43 -9.17 -27.35
C SER A 335 -12.25 -8.88 -28.28
N LYS A 336 -12.21 -7.69 -28.90
CA LYS A 336 -11.21 -7.32 -29.91
C LYS A 336 -9.79 -7.30 -29.36
N TYR A 337 -9.60 -7.01 -28.07
CA TYR A 337 -8.29 -7.11 -27.42
C TYR A 337 -7.69 -8.53 -27.45
N TRP A 338 -8.53 -9.56 -27.64
CA TRP A 338 -8.14 -10.96 -27.48
C TRP A 338 -8.26 -11.77 -28.78
N GLU A 339 -8.75 -11.14 -29.84
CA GLU A 339 -8.94 -11.77 -31.15
C GLU A 339 -7.61 -11.86 -31.92
N THR A 340 -7.39 -12.97 -32.62
CA THR A 340 -6.39 -13.09 -33.69
C THR A 340 -6.83 -12.34 -34.94
N LYS A 341 -5.96 -12.26 -35.96
CA LYS A 341 -6.30 -11.74 -37.30
C LYS A 341 -7.61 -12.27 -37.85
N ASP A 342 -7.86 -13.56 -37.65
CA ASP A 342 -9.05 -14.28 -38.12
C ASP A 342 -10.25 -14.17 -37.16
N GLY A 343 -10.19 -13.32 -36.13
CA GLY A 343 -11.28 -13.10 -35.18
C GLY A 343 -11.47 -14.19 -34.12
N LYS A 344 -10.50 -15.11 -33.95
CA LYS A 344 -10.57 -16.19 -32.96
C LYS A 344 -9.97 -15.77 -31.62
N ILE A 345 -10.54 -16.21 -30.50
CA ILE A 345 -9.97 -15.99 -29.16
C ILE A 345 -9.26 -17.27 -28.72
N ILE A 346 -7.93 -17.21 -28.62
CA ILE A 346 -7.09 -18.35 -28.20
C ILE A 346 -6.70 -18.17 -26.74
N LYS A 347 -7.30 -18.99 -25.85
CA LYS A 347 -7.06 -18.93 -24.39
C LYS A 347 -5.81 -19.71 -23.99
N ASP A 348 -5.55 -20.87 -24.60
CA ASP A 348 -4.43 -21.76 -24.23
C ASP A 348 -3.12 -21.42 -24.94
N SER A 349 -2.66 -20.18 -24.78
CA SER A 349 -1.39 -19.73 -25.35
C SER A 349 -0.84 -18.51 -24.61
N ALA A 350 0.48 -18.42 -24.50
CA ALA A 350 1.17 -17.24 -23.98
C ALA A 350 1.36 -16.14 -25.03
N TYR A 351 0.95 -16.35 -26.29
CA TYR A 351 1.07 -15.35 -27.35
C TYR A 351 0.24 -14.10 -27.03
N THR A 352 0.89 -12.94 -27.08
CA THR A 352 0.27 -11.62 -26.98
C THR A 352 -0.60 -11.35 -28.21
N PRO A 353 -1.90 -11.01 -28.05
CA PRO A 353 -2.80 -10.79 -29.18
C PRO A 353 -2.28 -9.73 -30.16
N GLU A 354 -2.57 -9.92 -31.45
CA GLU A 354 -2.10 -9.04 -32.54
C GLU A 354 -2.48 -7.58 -32.27
N TRP A 355 -3.64 -7.34 -31.68
CA TRP A 355 -4.13 -6.00 -31.44
C TRP A 355 -3.20 -5.14 -30.58
N PHE A 356 -2.52 -5.76 -29.60
CA PHE A 356 -1.52 -5.08 -28.75
C PHE A 356 -0.28 -4.61 -29.53
N ASN A 357 -0.16 -4.92 -30.83
CA ASN A 357 0.86 -4.35 -31.71
C ASN A 357 0.57 -2.92 -32.16
N HIS A 358 -0.64 -2.39 -31.95
CA HIS A 358 -1.05 -1.10 -32.50
C HIS A 358 -1.09 0.05 -31.49
N PHE A 359 -0.81 -0.21 -30.20
CA PHE A 359 -0.86 0.78 -29.13
C PHE A 359 0.13 0.43 -28.02
N ASP A 360 0.48 1.41 -27.19
CA ASP A 360 1.40 1.22 -26.06
C ASP A 360 0.67 0.73 -24.81
N VAL A 361 -0.56 1.22 -24.59
CA VAL A 361 -1.39 0.87 -23.42
C VAL A 361 -2.87 0.74 -23.79
N ALA A 362 -3.53 -0.30 -23.29
CA ALA A 362 -4.98 -0.46 -23.33
C ALA A 362 -5.58 0.10 -22.04
N CYS A 363 -6.21 1.28 -22.14
CA CYS A 363 -6.87 1.95 -21.04
C CYS A 363 -8.36 1.53 -20.97
N ASP A 364 -8.61 0.28 -20.58
CA ASP A 364 -9.98 -0.21 -20.28
C ASP A 364 -9.99 -0.88 -18.90
N LEU A 365 -11.16 -1.28 -18.40
CA LEU A 365 -11.26 -2.11 -17.20
C LEU A 365 -11.07 -3.57 -17.62
N ILE A 366 -9.82 -4.03 -17.64
CA ILE A 366 -9.46 -5.40 -18.02
C ILE A 366 -9.40 -6.25 -16.75
N ASP A 367 -10.23 -7.31 -16.72
CA ASP A 367 -10.21 -8.33 -15.66
C ASP A 367 -8.96 -9.22 -15.82
N PRO A 368 -8.15 -9.42 -14.75
CA PRO A 368 -6.90 -10.19 -14.79
C PRO A 368 -7.15 -11.71 -14.76
N LEU A 369 -7.82 -12.24 -15.78
CA LEU A 369 -8.03 -13.69 -15.93
C LEU A 369 -6.68 -14.39 -16.20
N GLU A 370 -6.48 -15.59 -15.66
CA GLU A 370 -5.20 -16.32 -15.78
C GLU A 370 -4.69 -16.39 -17.23
N TRP A 371 -5.57 -16.72 -18.18
CA TRP A 371 -5.20 -16.82 -19.59
C TRP A 371 -4.86 -15.46 -20.22
N ARG A 372 -5.37 -14.34 -19.69
CA ARG A 372 -4.99 -12.97 -20.11
C ARG A 372 -3.65 -12.58 -19.53
N LEU A 373 -3.41 -12.89 -18.25
CA LEU A 373 -2.15 -12.64 -17.55
C LEU A 373 -0.97 -13.41 -18.17
N LYS A 374 -1.23 -14.53 -18.86
CA LYS A 374 -0.22 -15.24 -19.67
C LYS A 374 0.22 -14.46 -20.92
N LYS A 375 -0.54 -13.46 -21.36
CA LYS A 375 -0.37 -12.76 -22.65
C LYS A 375 0.06 -11.30 -22.51
N VAL A 376 -0.41 -10.63 -21.46
CA VAL A 376 -0.24 -9.19 -21.22
C VAL A 376 -0.02 -8.94 -19.73
N ASP A 377 0.58 -7.81 -19.39
CA ASP A 377 0.61 -7.31 -18.01
C ASP A 377 -0.64 -6.46 -17.78
N VAL A 378 -1.45 -6.83 -16.79
CA VAL A 378 -2.62 -6.07 -16.36
C VAL A 378 -2.24 -5.31 -15.09
N LEU A 379 -2.50 -4.01 -15.09
CA LEU A 379 -2.08 -3.03 -14.09
C LEU A 379 -3.31 -2.59 -13.31
N ASP A 380 -3.60 -3.33 -12.26
CA ASP A 380 -4.87 -3.20 -11.56
C ASP A 380 -4.91 -1.99 -10.63
N PHE A 381 -6.00 -1.22 -10.71
CA PHE A 381 -6.16 0.00 -9.91
C PHE A 381 -7.57 0.21 -9.37
N LEU A 382 -8.56 -0.51 -9.90
CA LEU A 382 -9.96 -0.37 -9.50
C LEU A 382 -10.47 -1.70 -8.92
N PRO A 383 -10.81 -1.80 -7.62
CA PRO A 383 -11.50 -2.98 -7.09
C PRO A 383 -12.81 -3.22 -7.82
N ASN A 384 -13.14 -4.50 -8.05
CA ASN A 384 -14.36 -4.84 -8.75
C ASN A 384 -14.92 -6.22 -8.35
N ALA A 385 -16.25 -6.31 -8.31
CA ALA A 385 -16.99 -7.53 -8.08
C ALA A 385 -17.92 -7.82 -9.26
N LYS A 386 -18.01 -9.09 -9.64
CA LYS A 386 -19.00 -9.57 -10.60
C LYS A 386 -20.31 -9.76 -9.87
N VAL A 387 -21.20 -8.78 -9.93
CA VAL A 387 -22.47 -8.83 -9.19
C VAL A 387 -23.57 -9.37 -10.10
N VAL A 388 -24.33 -10.35 -9.60
CA VAL A 388 -25.55 -10.82 -10.23
C VAL A 388 -26.63 -9.78 -10.02
N ILE A 389 -27.22 -9.31 -11.12
CA ILE A 389 -28.27 -8.29 -11.15
C ILE A 389 -29.54 -8.93 -11.67
N GLY A 390 -30.63 -8.76 -10.94
CA GLY A 390 -31.96 -9.18 -11.33
C GLY A 390 -33.00 -8.14 -10.95
N ARG A 391 -34.26 -8.35 -11.34
CA ARG A 391 -35.37 -7.51 -10.86
C ARG A 391 -35.61 -7.76 -9.37
N LYS A 392 -36.07 -6.74 -8.63
CA LYS A 392 -36.36 -6.84 -7.19
C LYS A 392 -37.28 -8.02 -6.85
N ASN A 393 -38.31 -8.23 -7.65
CA ASN A 393 -39.29 -9.32 -7.48
C ASN A 393 -38.81 -10.70 -7.97
N THR A 394 -37.64 -10.82 -8.62
CA THR A 394 -37.12 -12.11 -9.08
C THR A 394 -36.33 -12.76 -7.96
N LYS A 395 -36.76 -13.95 -7.49
CA LYS A 395 -36.06 -14.66 -6.41
C LYS A 395 -34.77 -15.30 -6.94
N ILE A 396 -33.64 -14.70 -6.59
CA ILE A 396 -32.29 -15.14 -6.94
C ILE A 396 -31.45 -15.06 -5.67
N THR A 397 -31.21 -16.21 -5.05
CA THR A 397 -30.60 -16.31 -3.72
C THR A 397 -29.29 -17.10 -3.73
N SER A 398 -29.04 -17.87 -4.78
CA SER A 398 -27.84 -18.71 -4.90
C SER A 398 -27.34 -18.80 -6.34
N VAL A 399 -26.07 -19.21 -6.48
CA VAL A 399 -25.47 -19.57 -7.77
C VAL A 399 -26.27 -20.69 -8.47
N ASN A 400 -26.86 -21.61 -7.70
CA ASN A 400 -27.62 -22.72 -8.26
C ASN A 400 -28.92 -22.25 -8.94
N ASP A 401 -29.54 -21.19 -8.45
CA ASP A 401 -30.75 -20.59 -9.05
C ASP A 401 -30.46 -20.15 -10.50
N LEU A 402 -29.25 -19.68 -10.77
CA LEU A 402 -28.84 -19.21 -12.10
C LEU A 402 -28.82 -20.32 -13.16
N LYS A 403 -28.77 -21.59 -12.77
CA LYS A 403 -28.85 -22.71 -13.72
C LYS A 403 -30.24 -22.85 -14.35
N HIS A 404 -31.27 -22.40 -13.63
CA HIS A 404 -32.67 -22.51 -14.05
C HIS A 404 -33.25 -21.20 -14.59
N LEU A 405 -32.49 -20.10 -14.47
CA LEU A 405 -32.88 -18.77 -14.92
C LEU A 405 -32.17 -18.42 -16.23
N ARG A 406 -32.81 -17.60 -17.07
CA ARG A 406 -32.27 -17.17 -18.36
C ARG A 406 -31.38 -15.95 -18.19
N GLY A 407 -30.08 -16.13 -18.31
CA GLY A 407 -29.09 -15.05 -18.24
C GLY A 407 -28.86 -14.32 -19.58
N VAL A 408 -28.23 -13.14 -19.52
CA VAL A 408 -27.68 -12.43 -20.68
C VAL A 408 -26.26 -11.98 -20.40
N THR A 409 -25.35 -12.20 -21.36
CA THR A 409 -23.91 -11.85 -21.24
C THR A 409 -23.28 -11.57 -22.62
N SER A 410 -21.97 -11.31 -22.67
CA SER A 410 -21.20 -11.16 -23.92
C SER A 410 -20.09 -12.20 -24.03
N LYS A 411 -19.80 -12.62 -25.27
CA LYS A 411 -18.79 -13.63 -25.59
C LYS A 411 -17.37 -13.12 -25.34
N GLY A 412 -16.51 -13.95 -24.75
CA GLY A 412 -15.14 -13.63 -24.37
C GLY A 412 -15.00 -12.70 -23.16
N SER A 413 -16.12 -12.34 -22.51
CA SER A 413 -16.13 -11.46 -21.36
C SER A 413 -15.71 -12.20 -20.09
N SER A 414 -15.35 -11.43 -19.06
CA SER A 414 -15.13 -12.00 -17.73
C SER A 414 -16.43 -12.44 -17.05
N TYR A 415 -17.59 -11.94 -17.51
CA TYR A 415 -18.91 -12.38 -17.06
C TYR A 415 -19.20 -13.81 -17.53
N GLU A 416 -18.97 -14.10 -18.81
CA GLU A 416 -19.07 -15.45 -19.37
C GLU A 416 -18.11 -16.40 -18.65
N HIS A 417 -16.87 -15.96 -18.39
CA HIS A 417 -15.91 -16.79 -17.65
C HIS A 417 -16.41 -17.16 -16.24
N ALA A 418 -16.97 -16.21 -15.49
CA ALA A 418 -17.51 -16.48 -14.17
C ALA A 418 -18.74 -17.41 -14.19
N LEU A 419 -19.61 -17.28 -15.20
CA LEU A 419 -20.74 -18.20 -15.40
C LEU A 419 -20.25 -19.64 -15.66
N LEU A 420 -19.30 -19.78 -16.59
CA LEU A 420 -18.75 -21.08 -16.95
C LEU A 420 -17.99 -21.75 -15.79
N GLN A 421 -17.22 -20.98 -15.00
CA GLN A 421 -16.56 -21.50 -13.80
C GLN A 421 -17.54 -22.06 -12.76
N ASN A 422 -18.78 -21.57 -12.75
CA ASN A 422 -19.85 -22.02 -11.87
C ASN A 422 -20.80 -23.02 -12.54
N ASN A 423 -20.42 -23.59 -13.69
CA ASN A 423 -21.24 -24.52 -14.48
C ASN A 423 -22.62 -23.97 -14.88
N ILE A 424 -22.71 -22.65 -15.11
CA ILE A 424 -23.91 -21.99 -15.61
C ILE A 424 -23.78 -21.84 -17.12
N THR A 425 -24.77 -22.33 -17.87
CA THR A 425 -24.78 -22.28 -19.34
C THR A 425 -26.09 -21.74 -19.91
N ASN A 426 -27.11 -21.52 -19.07
CA ASN A 426 -28.42 -21.03 -19.46
C ASN A 426 -28.43 -19.50 -19.65
N TYR A 427 -27.73 -19.02 -20.68
CA TYR A 427 -27.68 -17.62 -21.05
C TYR A 427 -27.53 -17.45 -22.56
N TYR A 428 -27.87 -16.27 -23.09
CA TYR A 428 -27.60 -15.91 -24.48
C TYR A 428 -26.62 -14.74 -24.59
N TYR A 429 -26.02 -14.60 -25.77
CA TYR A 429 -25.10 -13.51 -26.08
C TYR A 429 -25.84 -12.28 -26.60
N ASN A 430 -25.48 -11.12 -26.10
CA ASN A 430 -25.85 -9.82 -26.65
C ASN A 430 -24.57 -9.01 -26.92
N THR A 431 -24.54 -8.25 -28.01
CA THR A 431 -23.43 -7.37 -28.42
C THR A 431 -23.46 -6.01 -27.73
N GLY A 432 -24.55 -5.70 -26.99
CA GLY A 432 -24.70 -4.46 -26.23
C GLY A 432 -23.68 -4.30 -25.10
N ASN A 433 -23.37 -3.03 -24.78
CA ASN A 433 -22.46 -2.66 -23.68
C ASN A 433 -23.16 -2.54 -22.31
N ASN A 434 -24.48 -2.69 -22.28
CA ASN A 434 -25.34 -2.69 -21.09
C ASN A 434 -26.46 -3.71 -21.29
N PHE A 435 -26.59 -4.68 -20.38
CA PHE A 435 -27.58 -5.74 -20.47
C PHE A 435 -28.83 -5.48 -19.61
N PHE A 436 -28.87 -4.37 -18.88
CA PHE A 436 -29.97 -4.04 -17.97
C PHE A 436 -31.32 -3.90 -18.69
N SER A 437 -31.35 -3.43 -19.94
CA SER A 437 -32.59 -3.37 -20.74
C SER A 437 -33.23 -4.75 -20.95
N ASP A 438 -32.41 -5.78 -21.15
CA ASP A 438 -32.90 -7.14 -21.36
C ASP A 438 -33.41 -7.74 -20.04
N VAL A 439 -32.84 -7.35 -18.89
CA VAL A 439 -33.33 -7.76 -17.56
C VAL A 439 -34.62 -7.02 -17.19
N ILE A 440 -34.69 -5.70 -17.44
CA ILE A 440 -35.86 -4.86 -17.14
C ILE A 440 -37.07 -5.30 -17.99
N SER A 441 -36.86 -5.57 -19.28
CA SER A 441 -37.94 -6.04 -20.18
C SER A 441 -38.39 -7.48 -19.91
N GLY A 442 -37.70 -8.22 -19.03
CA GLY A 442 -37.97 -9.63 -18.76
C GLY A 442 -37.46 -10.59 -19.83
N LYS A 443 -36.75 -10.09 -20.86
CA LYS A 443 -36.07 -10.91 -21.87
C LYS A 443 -34.91 -11.73 -21.27
N ALA A 444 -34.39 -11.32 -20.12
CA ALA A 444 -33.50 -12.09 -19.26
C ALA A 444 -33.96 -11.97 -17.80
N ASP A 445 -33.70 -12.98 -17.00
CA ASP A 445 -33.99 -12.98 -15.56
C ASP A 445 -32.85 -12.33 -14.76
N TYR A 446 -31.62 -12.44 -15.27
CA TYR A 446 -30.45 -11.85 -14.66
C TYR A 446 -29.37 -11.48 -15.68
N THR A 447 -28.44 -10.63 -15.23
CA THR A 447 -27.15 -10.41 -15.88
C THR A 447 -26.05 -10.28 -14.84
N ILE A 448 -24.79 -10.19 -15.26
CA ILE A 448 -23.65 -9.90 -14.40
C ILE A 448 -23.06 -8.56 -14.80
N SER A 449 -22.76 -7.73 -13.81
CA SER A 449 -22.11 -6.44 -14.02
C SER A 449 -20.97 -6.20 -13.05
N ASN A 450 -19.90 -5.60 -13.56
CA ASN A 450 -18.74 -5.09 -12.82
C ASN A 450 -18.91 -3.60 -12.42
N ILE A 451 -20.06 -2.98 -12.67
CA ILE A 451 -20.26 -1.52 -12.46
C ILE A 451 -21.57 -1.28 -11.67
N SER A 452 -22.05 -2.29 -10.95
CA SER A 452 -23.33 -2.28 -10.26
C SER A 452 -23.41 -1.19 -9.20
N VAL A 453 -22.29 -0.93 -8.50
CA VAL A 453 -22.13 0.14 -7.51
C VAL A 453 -22.51 1.51 -8.05
N PHE A 454 -22.21 1.77 -9.33
CA PHE A 454 -22.31 3.11 -9.92
C PHE A 454 -23.54 3.30 -10.80
N LYS A 455 -24.17 2.20 -11.23
CA LYS A 455 -25.26 2.25 -12.20
C LYS A 455 -26.61 1.81 -11.65
N LEU A 456 -26.66 0.97 -10.60
CA LEU A 456 -27.95 0.48 -10.10
C LEU A 456 -28.87 1.60 -9.60
N ALA A 457 -28.32 2.70 -9.11
CA ALA A 457 -29.09 3.88 -8.71
C ALA A 457 -29.96 4.44 -9.84
N ASP A 458 -29.52 4.32 -11.10
CA ASP A 458 -30.27 4.76 -12.28
C ASP A 458 -31.41 3.79 -12.67
N TYR A 459 -31.49 2.61 -12.04
CA TYR A 459 -32.43 1.53 -12.39
C TYR A 459 -33.17 1.02 -11.15
N PRO A 460 -34.21 1.73 -10.66
CA PRO A 460 -34.88 1.42 -9.40
C PRO A 460 -35.59 0.05 -9.38
N GLU A 461 -35.84 -0.56 -10.54
CA GLU A 461 -36.46 -1.89 -10.71
C GLU A 461 -35.47 -3.05 -10.47
N LEU A 462 -34.17 -2.75 -10.52
CA LEU A 462 -33.09 -3.74 -10.41
C LEU A 462 -32.50 -3.74 -9.01
N GLU A 463 -31.96 -4.88 -8.61
CA GLU A 463 -31.15 -4.99 -7.40
C GLU A 463 -29.97 -5.94 -7.60
N ALA A 464 -28.94 -5.71 -6.80
CA ALA A 464 -27.84 -6.65 -6.61
C ALA A 464 -28.34 -7.86 -5.81
N LYS A 465 -28.06 -9.07 -6.30
CA LYS A 465 -28.48 -10.32 -5.66
C LYS A 465 -27.37 -10.93 -4.82
N PHE A 466 -26.21 -11.15 -5.42
CA PHE A 466 -24.99 -11.61 -4.75
C PHE A 466 -23.77 -11.42 -5.66
N ILE A 467 -22.58 -11.63 -5.12
CA ILE A 467 -21.32 -11.61 -5.89
C ILE A 467 -21.03 -13.01 -6.43
N LEU A 468 -20.81 -13.11 -7.74
CA LEU A 468 -20.41 -14.33 -8.43
C LEU A 468 -18.88 -14.37 -8.60
N GLY A 469 -18.22 -15.19 -7.78
CA GLY A 469 -16.76 -15.35 -7.79
C GLY A 469 -16.04 -14.31 -6.92
N GLU A 470 -14.73 -14.19 -7.10
CA GLU A 470 -13.88 -13.34 -6.25
C GLU A 470 -13.91 -11.86 -6.65
N ILE A 471 -13.74 -10.97 -5.67
CA ILE A 471 -13.40 -9.57 -5.92
C ILE A 471 -11.96 -9.49 -6.41
N LYS A 472 -11.79 -8.90 -7.60
CA LYS A 472 -10.48 -8.67 -8.20
C LYS A 472 -10.35 -7.21 -8.55
N LYS A 473 -9.13 -6.70 -8.52
CA LYS A 473 -8.88 -5.38 -9.09
C LYS A 473 -8.83 -5.54 -10.61
N MET A 474 -9.40 -4.59 -11.32
CA MET A 474 -9.32 -4.47 -12.78
C MET A 474 -8.34 -3.37 -13.12
N GLY A 475 -7.76 -3.47 -14.32
CA GLY A 475 -6.63 -2.64 -14.68
C GLY A 475 -6.53 -2.32 -16.15
N TRP A 476 -5.62 -1.40 -16.46
CA TRP A 476 -5.13 -1.20 -17.82
C TRP A 476 -4.25 -2.37 -18.22
N ALA A 477 -4.06 -2.63 -19.51
CA ALA A 477 -3.16 -3.67 -19.97
C ALA A 477 -2.05 -3.12 -20.87
N ILE A 478 -0.84 -3.64 -20.69
CA ILE A 478 0.29 -3.41 -21.56
C ILE A 478 0.88 -4.75 -22.00
N LYS A 479 1.70 -4.75 -23.04
CA LYS A 479 2.45 -5.95 -23.39
C LYS A 479 3.40 -6.38 -22.27
N LYS A 480 3.64 -7.69 -22.18
CA LYS A 480 4.68 -8.25 -21.32
C LYS A 480 6.04 -7.59 -21.59
N ASN A 481 6.87 -7.51 -20.55
CA ASN A 481 8.25 -7.02 -20.60
C ASN A 481 8.36 -5.50 -20.88
N GLN A 482 7.45 -4.70 -20.31
CA GLN A 482 7.46 -3.24 -20.38
C GLN A 482 7.60 -2.61 -18.98
N PRO A 483 8.70 -2.90 -18.23
CA PRO A 483 8.81 -2.57 -16.81
C PRO A 483 8.75 -1.06 -16.51
N LEU A 484 9.38 -0.23 -17.35
CA LEU A 484 9.40 1.23 -17.15
C LEU A 484 8.04 1.87 -17.43
N LEU A 485 7.35 1.44 -18.50
CA LEU A 485 6.00 1.92 -18.80
C LEU A 485 5.02 1.49 -17.70
N ARG A 486 5.10 0.23 -17.26
CA ARG A 486 4.35 -0.27 -16.10
C ARG A 486 4.59 0.57 -14.85
N GLN A 487 5.86 0.82 -14.50
CA GLN A 487 6.22 1.66 -13.36
C GLN A 487 5.54 3.02 -13.45
N LYS A 488 5.62 3.67 -14.62
CA LYS A 488 5.03 5.00 -14.81
C LYS A 488 3.51 5.01 -14.73
N ILE A 489 2.84 3.95 -15.20
CA ILE A 489 1.40 3.80 -15.03
C ILE A 489 1.03 3.63 -13.54
N LEU A 490 1.78 2.84 -12.78
CA LEU A 490 1.53 2.65 -11.35
C LEU A 490 1.83 3.93 -10.54
N GLU A 491 2.95 4.61 -10.82
CA GLU A 491 3.26 5.92 -10.25
C GLU A 491 2.15 6.93 -10.55
N PHE A 492 1.63 6.90 -11.77
CA PHE A 492 0.50 7.71 -12.15
C PHE A 492 -0.77 7.33 -11.39
N PHE A 493 -1.08 6.06 -11.17
CA PHE A 493 -2.24 5.68 -10.34
C PHE A 493 -2.10 6.16 -8.89
N GLU A 494 -0.91 6.09 -8.29
CA GLU A 494 -0.68 6.68 -6.96
C GLU A 494 -0.84 8.21 -6.99
N TYR A 495 -0.26 8.86 -8.00
CA TYR A 495 -0.41 10.30 -8.22
C TYR A 495 -1.89 10.69 -8.39
N ALA A 496 -2.64 9.95 -9.20
CA ALA A 496 -4.05 10.17 -9.48
C ALA A 496 -4.91 9.98 -8.22
N ARG A 497 -4.58 9.02 -7.35
CA ARG A 497 -5.27 8.87 -6.05
C ARG A 497 -4.97 10.04 -5.13
N LYS A 498 -3.69 10.38 -4.96
CA LYS A 498 -3.27 11.45 -4.06
C LYS A 498 -3.82 12.82 -4.45
N ASN A 499 -3.97 13.07 -5.75
CA ASN A 499 -4.47 14.34 -6.28
C ASN A 499 -5.97 14.31 -6.56
N GLY A 500 -6.71 13.27 -6.13
CA GLY A 500 -8.17 13.21 -6.25
C GLY A 500 -8.69 13.04 -7.68
N ILE A 501 -7.86 12.66 -8.65
CA ILE A 501 -8.30 12.42 -10.05
C ILE A 501 -9.31 11.27 -10.12
N PHE A 502 -9.12 10.24 -9.28
CA PHE A 502 -10.10 9.17 -9.13
C PHE A 502 -11.40 9.70 -8.51
N ASP A 503 -11.30 10.51 -7.45
CA ASP A 503 -12.46 11.02 -6.73
C ASP A 503 -13.25 12.03 -7.57
N GLU A 504 -12.60 12.81 -8.44
CA GLU A 504 -13.26 13.68 -9.42
C GLU A 504 -14.24 12.87 -10.28
N TYR A 505 -13.82 11.70 -10.76
CA TYR A 505 -14.71 10.80 -11.48
C TYR A 505 -15.86 10.26 -10.62
N PHE A 506 -15.56 9.71 -9.44
CA PHE A 506 -16.59 9.09 -8.58
C PHE A 506 -17.60 10.10 -8.05
N LYS A 507 -17.15 11.31 -7.69
CA LYS A 507 -18.02 12.40 -7.24
C LYS A 507 -18.94 12.84 -8.38
N HIS A 508 -18.40 13.01 -9.59
CA HIS A 508 -19.20 13.47 -10.73
C HIS A 508 -20.20 12.45 -11.27
N GLN A 509 -19.97 11.14 -11.08
CA GLN A 509 -20.89 10.10 -11.56
C GLN A 509 -21.88 9.61 -10.51
N ALA A 510 -21.46 9.44 -9.26
CA ALA A 510 -22.24 8.74 -8.24
C ALA A 510 -22.37 9.52 -6.92
N GLY A 511 -21.78 10.71 -6.81
CA GLY A 511 -21.72 11.44 -5.53
C GLY A 511 -20.88 10.72 -4.47
N MET A 512 -19.96 9.84 -4.88
CA MET A 512 -19.17 8.98 -4.00
C MET A 512 -17.66 9.23 -4.17
N THR A 513 -16.83 8.71 -3.27
CA THR A 513 -15.36 8.66 -3.42
C THR A 513 -14.88 7.25 -3.77
N MET A 514 -13.63 7.10 -4.21
CA MET A 514 -13.04 5.76 -4.45
C MET A 514 -13.08 4.90 -3.17
N GLN A 515 -12.87 5.52 -2.00
CA GLN A 515 -12.95 4.84 -0.71
C GLN A 515 -14.36 4.33 -0.42
N SER A 516 -15.39 5.12 -0.75
CA SER A 516 -16.79 4.72 -0.61
C SER A 516 -17.12 3.50 -1.48
N ALA A 517 -16.62 3.45 -2.71
CA ALA A 517 -16.81 2.32 -3.60
C ALA A 517 -16.08 1.04 -3.12
N GLN A 518 -14.84 1.18 -2.63
CA GLN A 518 -14.09 0.08 -2.03
C GLN A 518 -14.82 -0.49 -0.80
N ASN A 519 -15.32 0.38 0.08
CA ASN A 519 -16.08 -0.03 1.26
C ASN A 519 -17.38 -0.73 0.86
N TYR A 520 -18.11 -0.21 -0.13
CA TYR A 520 -19.32 -0.85 -0.64
C TYR A 520 -19.05 -2.25 -1.20
N LEU A 521 -17.98 -2.42 -1.97
CA LEU A 521 -17.59 -3.72 -2.52
C LEU A 521 -17.19 -4.69 -1.40
N THR A 522 -16.49 -4.23 -0.36
CA THR A 522 -16.15 -5.04 0.82
C THR A 522 -17.42 -5.48 1.56
N VAL A 523 -18.34 -4.55 1.85
CA VAL A 523 -19.62 -4.85 2.50
C VAL A 523 -20.43 -5.84 1.67
N LEU A 524 -20.54 -5.64 0.35
CA LEU A 524 -21.22 -6.60 -0.53
C LEU A 524 -20.53 -7.98 -0.48
N HIS A 525 -19.20 -8.03 -0.54
CA HIS A 525 -18.46 -9.29 -0.48
C HIS A 525 -18.76 -10.07 0.78
N GLU A 526 -18.63 -9.39 1.91
CA GLU A 526 -18.83 -9.96 3.25
C GLU A 526 -20.30 -10.33 3.46
N THR A 527 -21.24 -9.56 2.90
CA THR A 527 -22.68 -9.87 2.98
C THR A 527 -23.06 -11.13 2.19
N TYR A 528 -22.37 -11.41 1.08
CA TYR A 528 -22.83 -12.41 0.09
C TYR A 528 -21.91 -13.63 -0.10
N GLN A 529 -20.66 -13.62 0.37
CA GLN A 529 -19.74 -14.79 0.27
C GLN A 529 -19.71 -15.64 1.53
N GLU A 530 -19.93 -15.07 2.71
CA GLU A 530 -20.10 -15.80 3.95
C GLU A 530 -21.37 -15.28 4.60
N GLY A 531 -22.38 -16.14 4.77
CA GLY A 531 -23.46 -15.79 5.68
C GLY A 531 -22.82 -15.44 7.01
N PHE A 532 -23.02 -14.19 7.47
CA PHE A 532 -22.42 -13.53 8.63
C PHE A 532 -21.08 -12.82 8.37
N PHE A 533 -21.04 -11.51 8.65
CA PHE A 533 -19.80 -10.81 8.96
C PHE A 533 -19.03 -11.59 10.04
N PRO A 534 -17.78 -12.01 9.82
CA PRO A 534 -16.96 -12.55 10.90
C PRO A 534 -16.56 -11.39 11.82
N PHE A 535 -17.42 -11.10 12.79
CA PHE A 535 -17.04 -10.23 13.90
C PHE A 535 -16.00 -10.97 14.76
N VAL A 536 -14.79 -10.43 14.82
CA VAL A 536 -13.84 -10.82 15.85
C VAL A 536 -14.18 -10.02 17.10
N PHE A 537 -14.73 -10.70 18.10
CA PHE A 537 -15.02 -10.09 19.39
C PHE A 537 -13.72 -9.90 20.17
N TYR A 538 -13.41 -8.65 20.49
CA TYR A 538 -12.30 -8.29 21.36
C TYR A 538 -12.85 -7.83 22.72
N GLY A 539 -13.16 -8.80 23.58
CA GLY A 539 -13.58 -8.56 24.96
C GLY A 539 -12.42 -8.48 25.95
N LYS A 540 -12.76 -8.51 27.25
CA LYS A 540 -11.76 -8.47 28.34
C LYS A 540 -10.71 -9.57 28.24
N GLU A 541 -11.15 -10.78 27.86
CA GLU A 541 -10.29 -11.95 27.63
C GLU A 541 -9.28 -11.79 26.49
N LYS A 542 -9.43 -10.76 25.64
CA LYS A 542 -8.50 -10.43 24.54
C LYS A 542 -7.63 -9.22 24.82
N GLY A 543 -7.68 -8.67 26.03
CA GLY A 543 -6.80 -7.59 26.48
C GLY A 543 -7.43 -6.19 26.52
N LEU A 544 -8.73 -6.07 26.23
CA LEU A 544 -9.47 -4.83 26.46
C LEU A 544 -9.71 -4.67 27.98
N PRO A 545 -9.48 -3.51 28.60
CA PRO A 545 -9.66 -3.37 30.05
C PRO A 545 -11.14 -3.42 30.45
N GLN A 546 -12.05 -3.08 29.54
CA GLN A 546 -13.50 -3.20 29.67
C GLN A 546 -14.18 -3.12 28.31
N GLU A 547 -15.48 -3.36 28.26
CA GLU A 547 -16.28 -3.44 27.03
C GLU A 547 -16.81 -2.09 26.53
N ASP A 548 -16.93 -1.09 27.41
CA ASP A 548 -17.33 0.27 27.02
C ASP A 548 -16.21 0.99 26.26
N VAL A 549 -16.36 1.04 24.94
CA VAL A 549 -15.51 1.82 24.03
C VAL A 549 -16.18 3.15 23.72
N LEU A 550 -15.52 4.23 24.13
CA LEU A 550 -16.00 5.61 24.04
C LEU A 550 -15.44 6.35 22.83
N ALA A 551 -14.25 5.94 22.38
CA ALA A 551 -13.59 6.50 21.21
C ALA A 551 -12.83 5.42 20.45
N ALA A 552 -12.77 5.55 19.12
CA ALA A 552 -11.92 4.74 18.27
C ALA A 552 -11.15 5.65 17.30
N PHE A 553 -9.84 5.47 17.20
CA PHE A 553 -8.96 6.32 16.40
C PHE A 553 -7.83 5.51 15.75
N GLN A 554 -7.62 5.64 14.43
CA GLN A 554 -6.46 5.06 13.76
C GLN A 554 -5.35 6.11 13.66
N ASP A 555 -4.16 5.79 14.17
CA ASP A 555 -2.99 6.64 14.00
C ASP A 555 -2.33 6.46 12.62
N ARG A 556 -1.44 7.40 12.26
CA ARG A 556 -0.75 7.39 10.97
C ARG A 556 0.19 6.20 10.72
N GLU A 557 0.52 5.42 11.75
CA GLU A 557 1.32 4.19 11.64
C GLU A 557 0.42 2.96 11.45
N GLY A 558 -0.91 3.14 11.45
CA GLY A 558 -1.89 2.07 11.26
C GLY A 558 -2.35 1.39 12.55
N TYR A 559 -1.87 1.83 13.72
CA TYR A 559 -2.37 1.29 15.00
C TYR A 559 -3.75 1.85 15.30
N ILE A 560 -4.62 1.01 15.87
CA ILE A 560 -5.95 1.40 16.33
C ILE A 560 -5.89 1.71 17.82
N TRP A 561 -6.50 2.81 18.22
CA TRP A 561 -6.62 3.25 19.59
C TRP A 561 -8.07 3.21 20.02
N PHE A 562 -8.32 2.67 21.21
CA PHE A 562 -9.64 2.63 21.84
C PHE A 562 -9.61 3.42 23.14
N GLY A 563 -10.48 4.41 23.28
CA GLY A 563 -10.74 5.12 24.53
C GLY A 563 -11.80 4.38 25.33
N THR A 564 -11.59 4.21 26.64
CA THR A 564 -12.52 3.52 27.55
C THR A 564 -12.60 4.28 28.89
N TYR A 565 -13.50 3.90 29.79
CA TYR A 565 -13.48 4.39 31.19
C TYR A 565 -12.24 3.95 32.03
N SER A 566 -11.41 3.04 31.51
CA SER A 566 -10.32 2.33 32.23
C SER A 566 -8.96 2.57 31.57
N GLY A 567 -8.90 3.46 30.60
CA GLY A 567 -7.70 3.87 29.89
C GLY A 567 -7.87 3.86 28.38
N ALA A 568 -6.78 4.22 27.70
CA ALA A 568 -6.63 4.07 26.26
C ALA A 568 -5.92 2.76 25.93
N VAL A 569 -6.35 2.06 24.88
CA VAL A 569 -5.75 0.81 24.42
C VAL A 569 -5.19 1.00 23.03
N LYS A 570 -3.89 0.74 22.85
CA LYS A 570 -3.25 0.66 21.53
C LYS A 570 -3.30 -0.78 21.02
N TYR A 571 -3.79 -0.97 19.81
CA TYR A 571 -3.90 -2.26 19.15
C TYR A 571 -3.13 -2.26 17.82
N ASN A 572 -2.31 -3.29 17.61
CA ASN A 572 -1.44 -3.45 16.44
C ASN A 572 -1.90 -4.52 15.44
N GLY A 573 -3.13 -5.02 15.58
CA GLY A 573 -3.60 -6.17 14.80
C GLY A 573 -3.36 -7.53 15.46
N ARG A 574 -2.62 -7.60 16.59
CA ARG A 574 -2.33 -8.85 17.31
C ARG A 574 -2.43 -8.72 18.84
N SER A 575 -1.89 -7.64 19.40
CA SER A 575 -1.81 -7.41 20.84
C SER A 575 -2.33 -6.02 21.22
N MET A 576 -2.87 -5.95 22.44
CA MET A 576 -3.39 -4.73 23.04
C MET A 576 -2.43 -4.23 24.13
N LYS A 577 -2.10 -2.94 24.12
CA LYS A 577 -1.29 -2.26 25.13
C LYS A 577 -2.14 -1.20 25.83
N LEU A 578 -2.41 -1.41 27.12
CA LEU A 578 -3.18 -0.49 27.96
C LEU A 578 -2.31 0.68 28.46
N TYR A 579 -2.84 1.90 28.32
CA TYR A 579 -2.40 3.13 28.96
C TYR A 579 -3.52 3.61 29.89
N ASN A 580 -3.21 3.76 31.17
CA ASN A 580 -4.15 4.22 32.20
C ASN A 580 -3.45 5.24 33.09
N LYS A 581 -4.09 5.70 34.17
CA LYS A 581 -3.51 6.67 35.10
C LYS A 581 -2.16 6.22 35.69
N GLU A 582 -2.03 4.93 36.01
CA GLU A 582 -0.78 4.35 36.53
C GLU A 582 0.35 4.36 35.49
N LYS A 583 -0.01 4.43 34.20
CA LYS A 583 0.91 4.46 33.05
C LYS A 583 0.98 5.84 32.39
N GLY A 584 0.62 6.89 33.12
CA GLY A 584 0.86 8.28 32.74
C GLY A 584 -0.33 9.05 32.20
N LEU A 585 -1.52 8.44 32.03
CA LEU A 585 -2.71 9.23 31.67
C LEU A 585 -3.13 10.17 32.81
N ALA A 586 -3.72 11.31 32.46
CA ALA A 586 -4.30 12.26 33.39
C ALA A 586 -5.39 11.60 34.28
N GLY A 587 -6.12 10.67 33.69
CA GLY A 587 -7.15 9.85 34.32
C GLY A 587 -7.47 8.62 33.49
N ASN A 588 -8.39 7.79 33.97
CA ASN A 588 -8.71 6.53 33.31
C ASN A 588 -9.78 6.70 32.23
N SER A 589 -10.67 7.69 32.34
CA SER A 589 -11.71 7.90 31.34
C SER A 589 -11.15 8.61 30.11
N VAL A 590 -11.27 8.00 28.94
CA VAL A 590 -10.82 8.55 27.65
C VAL A 590 -12.01 8.61 26.70
N PHE A 591 -12.52 9.82 26.46
CA PHE A 591 -13.71 10.09 25.63
C PHE A 591 -13.38 10.40 24.18
N ASP A 592 -12.16 10.86 23.88
CA ASP A 592 -11.75 11.18 22.53
C ASP A 592 -10.23 11.07 22.38
N ILE A 593 -9.79 10.77 21.15
CA ILE A 593 -8.39 10.54 20.80
C ILE A 593 -8.10 11.22 19.46
N ALA A 594 -7.07 12.04 19.41
CA ALA A 594 -6.66 12.72 18.18
C ALA A 594 -5.13 12.77 18.02
N GLN A 595 -4.65 12.88 16.78
CA GLN A 595 -3.23 12.99 16.47
C GLN A 595 -2.91 14.27 15.68
N ASP A 596 -1.86 15.00 16.08
CA ASP A 596 -1.38 16.16 15.33
C ASP A 596 -0.41 15.80 14.19
N LYS A 597 0.05 16.81 13.44
CA LYS A 597 0.94 16.58 12.30
C LYS A 597 2.36 16.15 12.69
N ASN A 598 2.76 16.40 13.93
CA ASN A 598 4.06 16.05 14.47
C ASN A 598 4.08 14.63 15.08
N GLY A 599 2.91 14.00 15.16
CA GLY A 599 2.75 12.63 15.66
C GLY A 599 2.36 12.54 17.13
N LYS A 600 2.14 13.68 17.83
CA LYS A 600 1.67 13.66 19.22
C LYS A 600 0.22 13.18 19.25
N ILE A 601 -0.07 12.27 20.18
CA ILE A 601 -1.43 11.76 20.43
C ILE A 601 -1.99 12.45 21.66
N TYR A 602 -3.22 12.93 21.54
CA TYR A 602 -3.97 13.60 22.59
C TYR A 602 -5.10 12.69 23.05
N PHE A 603 -5.31 12.62 24.36
CA PHE A 603 -6.40 11.87 25.00
C PHE A 603 -7.22 12.82 25.86
N ALA A 604 -8.52 12.94 25.58
CA ALA A 604 -9.44 13.76 26.37
C ALA A 604 -10.19 12.90 27.37
N GLY A 605 -10.31 13.37 28.62
CA GLY A 605 -10.92 12.63 29.70
C GLY A 605 -11.56 13.53 30.76
N LEU A 606 -12.05 12.91 31.85
CA LEU A 606 -12.65 13.62 32.99
C LEU A 606 -11.62 14.46 33.76
N GLU A 607 -10.36 14.04 33.77
CA GLU A 607 -9.30 14.62 34.59
C GLU A 607 -8.32 15.53 33.82
N GLY A 608 -8.59 15.80 32.54
CA GLY A 608 -7.79 16.70 31.70
C GLY A 608 -7.44 16.12 30.34
N ILE A 609 -6.41 16.70 29.72
CA ILE A 609 -5.85 16.24 28.44
C ILE A 609 -4.49 15.58 28.70
N THR A 610 -4.31 14.36 28.20
CA THR A 610 -2.99 13.73 28.14
C THR A 610 -2.39 13.88 26.75
N ILE A 611 -1.11 14.22 26.67
CA ILE A 611 -0.34 14.30 25.43
C ILE A 611 0.79 13.28 25.48
N LEU A 612 0.77 12.32 24.56
CA LEU A 612 1.82 11.34 24.33
C LEU A 612 2.66 11.77 23.13
N ASP A 613 3.93 12.10 23.36
CA ASP A 613 4.90 12.29 22.28
C ASP A 613 5.55 10.94 21.95
N LYS A 614 5.24 10.40 20.77
CA LYS A 614 5.76 9.11 20.31
C LYS A 614 7.26 9.09 20.07
N LYS A 615 7.90 10.24 19.79
CA LYS A 615 9.32 10.26 19.42
C LYS A 615 10.22 9.92 20.61
N ASP A 616 9.88 10.48 21.76
CA ASP A 616 10.67 10.37 22.98
C ASP A 616 9.92 9.58 24.08
N GLU A 617 8.76 9.00 23.74
CA GLU A 617 7.84 8.30 24.65
C GLU A 617 7.45 9.09 25.90
N THR A 618 7.42 10.42 25.79
CA THR A 618 7.09 11.30 26.93
C THR A 618 5.59 11.52 27.04
N VAL A 619 5.09 11.56 28.28
CA VAL A 619 3.69 11.80 28.60
C VAL A 619 3.56 13.08 29.41
N LYS A 620 2.69 13.99 28.98
CA LYS A 620 2.40 15.25 29.66
C LYS A 620 0.89 15.39 29.91
N THR A 621 0.54 15.93 31.06
CA THR A 621 -0.84 16.30 31.40
C THR A 621 -1.04 17.80 31.28
N LYS A 622 -2.16 18.20 30.66
CA LYS A 622 -2.63 19.59 30.55
C LYS A 622 -4.06 19.69 31.07
N PHE A 623 -4.44 20.88 31.56
CA PHE A 623 -5.78 21.20 32.03
C PHE A 623 -6.26 20.24 33.14
N LYS A 624 -5.37 19.97 34.11
CA LYS A 624 -5.60 18.97 35.15
C LYS A 624 -6.88 19.26 35.94
N GLY A 625 -7.75 18.26 36.06
CA GLY A 625 -9.03 18.35 36.78
C GLY A 625 -10.15 19.04 36.01
N ILE A 626 -9.97 19.28 34.70
CA ILE A 626 -11.00 19.83 33.82
C ILE A 626 -11.51 18.70 32.90
N PRO A 627 -12.83 18.44 32.85
CA PRO A 627 -13.38 17.41 31.98
C PRO A 627 -13.50 17.91 30.54
N PHE A 628 -13.09 17.06 29.59
CA PHE A 628 -13.21 17.31 28.14
C PHE A 628 -13.97 16.20 27.45
N LYS A 629 -14.86 16.56 26.53
CA LYS A 629 -15.64 15.62 25.71
C LYS A 629 -14.96 15.30 24.39
N GLY A 630 -14.18 16.24 23.84
CA GLY A 630 -13.53 16.02 22.55
C GLY A 630 -12.38 16.95 22.22
N ILE A 631 -11.70 16.60 21.14
CA ILE A 631 -10.48 17.21 20.65
C ILE A 631 -10.65 17.51 19.17
N PHE A 632 -10.41 18.76 18.80
CA PHE A 632 -10.37 19.16 17.40
C PHE A 632 -8.96 19.64 17.05
N ILE A 633 -8.35 19.06 16.01
CA ILE A 633 -7.01 19.45 15.54
C ILE A 633 -7.09 19.95 14.11
N ASN A 634 -6.61 21.17 13.87
CA ASN A 634 -6.44 21.72 12.52
C ASN A 634 -5.13 22.51 12.42
N ASN A 635 -4.33 22.24 11.39
CA ASN A 635 -3.04 22.91 11.14
C ASN A 635 -2.11 22.99 12.37
N ASN A 636 -2.02 21.90 13.15
CA ASN A 636 -1.27 21.80 14.41
C ASN A 636 -1.76 22.64 15.59
N LYS A 637 -2.91 23.29 15.45
CA LYS A 637 -3.58 23.88 16.59
C LYS A 637 -4.59 22.87 17.12
N ALA A 638 -4.48 22.57 18.41
CA ALA A 638 -5.42 21.73 19.14
C ALA A 638 -6.42 22.60 19.90
N TRP A 639 -7.68 22.24 19.79
CA TRP A 639 -8.79 22.77 20.57
C TRP A 639 -9.39 21.63 21.37
N PHE A 640 -9.74 21.92 22.62
CA PHE A 640 -10.33 20.96 23.53
C PHE A 640 -11.65 21.53 24.00
N TYR A 641 -12.71 20.73 23.96
CA TYR A 641 -14.05 21.20 24.27
C TYR A 641 -14.78 20.27 25.24
N GLY A 642 -15.72 20.83 25.99
CA GLY A 642 -16.56 20.10 26.92
C GLY A 642 -17.46 21.03 27.72
N ASP A 643 -17.77 20.63 28.95
CA ASP A 643 -18.76 21.33 29.77
C ASP A 643 -18.31 22.70 30.27
N ARG A 644 -17.00 22.97 30.23
CA ARG A 644 -16.41 24.27 30.59
C ARG A 644 -16.08 25.17 29.40
N GLY A 645 -16.61 24.84 28.21
CA GLY A 645 -16.40 25.63 27.00
C GLY A 645 -15.20 25.16 26.18
N LEU A 646 -14.49 26.10 25.56
CA LEU A 646 -13.45 25.85 24.57
C LEU A 646 -12.06 26.27 25.07
N PHE A 647 -11.09 25.37 24.94
CA PHE A 647 -9.71 25.54 25.40
C PHE A 647 -8.73 25.31 24.26
N THR A 648 -7.51 25.83 24.40
CA THR A 648 -6.42 25.62 23.44
C THR A 648 -5.07 25.77 24.12
N LEU A 649 -4.00 25.35 23.45
CA LEU A 649 -2.63 25.60 23.85
C LEU A 649 -2.04 26.70 22.95
N ASP A 650 -1.25 27.61 23.52
CA ASP A 650 -0.46 28.53 22.71
C ASP A 650 0.81 27.87 22.14
N LYS A 651 1.67 28.68 21.50
CA LYS A 651 2.92 28.20 20.89
C LYS A 651 3.93 27.69 21.92
N GLU A 652 3.82 28.10 23.18
CA GLU A 652 4.68 27.71 24.29
C GLU A 652 4.06 26.58 25.12
N GLU A 653 2.96 25.99 24.64
CA GLU A 653 2.16 24.97 25.34
C GLU A 653 1.51 25.49 26.64
N ASN A 654 1.25 26.80 26.79
CA ASN A 654 0.49 27.34 27.90
C ASN A 654 -1.01 27.07 27.73
N GLU A 655 -1.69 26.82 28.84
CA GLU A 655 -3.11 26.48 28.92
C GLU A 655 -3.99 27.73 28.78
N ILE A 656 -4.88 27.75 27.78
CA ILE A 656 -5.76 28.89 27.52
C ILE A 656 -7.22 28.45 27.51
N CYS A 657 -8.02 29.03 28.41
CA CYS A 657 -9.48 29.05 28.33
C CYS A 657 -9.92 30.18 27.38
N LEU A 658 -10.64 29.85 26.31
CA LEU A 658 -11.11 30.86 25.36
C LEU A 658 -12.35 31.60 25.89
N ASN A 659 -13.19 30.95 26.70
CA ASN A 659 -14.37 31.57 27.31
C ASN A 659 -14.00 32.73 28.26
N ASP A 660 -12.78 32.75 28.80
CA ASP A 660 -12.29 33.89 29.61
C ASP A 660 -12.02 35.12 28.74
N LYS A 661 -11.68 34.90 27.46
CA LYS A 661 -11.32 35.95 26.50
C LYS A 661 -12.52 36.41 25.66
N ASN A 662 -13.51 35.54 25.46
CA ASN A 662 -14.71 35.85 24.70
C ASN A 662 -15.94 35.19 25.36
N LYS A 663 -16.80 36.02 25.94
CA LYS A 663 -18.02 35.58 26.65
C LYS A 663 -19.12 35.06 25.72
N ASN A 664 -18.98 35.21 24.40
CA ASN A 664 -19.93 34.69 23.42
C ASN A 664 -19.65 33.22 23.05
N ILE A 665 -18.56 32.62 23.55
CA ILE A 665 -18.35 31.17 23.40
C ILE A 665 -19.33 30.46 24.33
N PRO A 666 -20.14 29.50 23.84
CA PRO A 666 -21.05 28.76 24.70
C PRO A 666 -20.28 27.90 25.72
N TYR A 667 -20.91 27.60 26.84
CA TYR A 667 -20.50 26.48 27.67
C TYR A 667 -21.14 25.19 27.13
N LYS A 668 -20.88 24.02 27.76
CA LYS A 668 -21.48 22.73 27.36
C LYS A 668 -21.34 22.41 25.86
N ILE A 669 -20.13 22.55 25.33
CA ILE A 669 -19.84 22.26 23.92
C ILE A 669 -19.81 20.74 23.74
N ASN A 670 -20.68 20.22 22.86
CA ASN A 670 -20.78 18.82 22.51
C ASN A 670 -19.99 18.48 21.23
N SER A 671 -19.83 19.45 20.32
CA SER A 671 -19.11 19.26 19.06
C SER A 671 -18.47 20.55 18.56
N PHE A 672 -17.36 20.41 17.85
CA PHE A 672 -16.63 21.52 17.25
C PHE A 672 -16.01 21.08 15.92
N SER A 673 -16.37 21.75 14.83
CA SER A 673 -15.95 21.37 13.48
C SER A 673 -15.65 22.58 12.60
N LYS A 674 -14.79 22.41 11.59
CA LYS A 674 -14.40 23.47 10.65
C LYS A 674 -14.98 23.18 9.28
N ASN A 675 -15.45 24.22 8.61
CA ASN A 675 -15.80 24.15 7.20
C ASN A 675 -14.53 23.86 6.35
N PRO A 676 -14.55 22.87 5.44
CA PRO A 676 -13.39 22.52 4.62
C PRO A 676 -12.91 23.66 3.71
N GLU A 677 -13.84 24.43 3.15
CA GLU A 677 -13.57 25.48 2.15
C GLU A 677 -13.28 26.85 2.77
N THR A 678 -13.79 27.12 3.97
CA THR A 678 -13.70 28.43 4.60
C THR A 678 -13.02 28.39 5.97
N ASN A 679 -12.78 29.54 6.58
CA ASN A 679 -12.29 29.65 7.96
C ASN A 679 -13.45 29.76 8.98
N GLN A 680 -14.63 29.25 8.63
CA GLN A 680 -15.77 29.16 9.53
C GLN A 680 -15.71 27.86 10.33
N TYR A 681 -16.14 27.96 11.58
CA TYR A 681 -16.27 26.84 12.50
C TYR A 681 -17.71 26.80 13.00
N ILE A 682 -18.22 25.59 13.21
CA ILE A 682 -19.50 25.35 13.85
C ILE A 682 -19.27 24.75 15.24
N ILE A 683 -20.05 25.21 16.21
CA ILE A 683 -20.05 24.75 17.58
C ILE A 683 -21.46 24.26 17.88
N GLY A 684 -21.60 22.96 18.12
CA GLY A 684 -22.82 22.38 18.67
C GLY A 684 -22.72 22.36 20.19
N SER A 685 -23.66 22.99 20.87
CA SER A 685 -23.72 23.09 22.32
C SER A 685 -25.11 22.74 22.84
N GLY A 686 -25.19 22.37 24.11
CA GLY A 686 -26.47 22.30 24.81
C GLY A 686 -27.19 23.66 24.94
N GLU A 687 -26.51 24.76 24.63
CA GLU A 687 -27.06 26.13 24.62
C GLU A 687 -27.52 26.58 23.22
N GLY A 688 -27.30 25.75 22.18
CA GLY A 688 -27.59 26.15 20.81
C GLY A 688 -26.55 25.73 19.79
N VAL A 689 -26.70 26.29 18.59
CA VAL A 689 -25.73 26.18 17.50
C VAL A 689 -25.07 27.52 17.28
N PHE A 690 -23.73 27.54 17.21
CA PHE A 690 -22.95 28.77 17.07
C PHE A 690 -21.98 28.66 15.90
N ILE A 691 -21.76 29.77 15.21
CA ILE A 691 -20.74 29.91 14.19
C ILE A 691 -19.62 30.78 14.76
N MET A 692 -18.38 30.35 14.55
CA MET A 692 -17.19 31.15 14.79
C MET A 692 -16.49 31.47 13.47
N GLN A 693 -16.29 32.76 13.18
CA GLN A 693 -15.56 33.26 12.01
C GLN A 693 -14.72 34.47 12.40
N ASN A 694 -13.43 34.48 12.05
CA ASN A 694 -12.53 35.61 12.34
C ASN A 694 -12.57 36.08 13.81
N LYS A 695 -12.64 35.13 14.77
CA LYS A 695 -12.82 35.36 16.22
C LYS A 695 -14.17 35.93 16.67
N THR A 696 -15.05 36.27 15.72
CA THR A 696 -16.44 36.63 16.02
C THR A 696 -17.25 35.35 16.20
N ILE A 697 -18.12 35.34 17.20
CA ILE A 697 -18.99 34.19 17.48
C ILE A 697 -20.42 34.69 17.47
N LYS A 698 -21.25 34.00 16.71
CA LYS A 698 -22.67 34.31 16.55
C LYS A 698 -23.46 33.04 16.82
N GLN A 699 -24.44 33.14 17.72
CA GLN A 699 -25.45 32.11 17.88
C GLN A 699 -26.41 32.15 16.70
N ILE A 700 -26.64 31.01 16.07
CA ILE A 700 -27.57 30.85 14.95
C ILE A 700 -28.80 30.04 15.33
N SER A 701 -28.75 29.20 16.35
CA SER A 701 -29.92 28.54 16.96
C SER A 701 -29.77 28.51 18.48
N ASP A 702 -30.88 28.55 19.20
CA ASP A 702 -31.01 28.25 20.63
C ASP A 702 -31.45 26.80 20.89
N GLU A 703 -31.73 26.02 19.85
CA GLU A 703 -32.06 24.60 19.97
C GLU A 703 -30.87 23.78 20.46
N PHE A 704 -31.11 22.90 21.44
CA PHE A 704 -30.10 21.97 21.94
C PHE A 704 -29.46 21.19 20.79
N CYS A 705 -28.14 21.27 20.69
CA CYS A 705 -27.39 20.58 19.65
C CYS A 705 -26.52 19.48 20.25
N LEU A 706 -26.82 18.24 19.85
CA LEU A 706 -26.04 17.08 20.24
C LEU A 706 -24.74 17.01 19.44
N TYR A 707 -24.81 17.22 18.13
CA TYR A 707 -23.64 17.23 17.26
C TYR A 707 -23.83 18.16 16.05
N ALA A 708 -22.80 18.90 15.68
CA ALA A 708 -22.77 19.72 14.47
C ALA A 708 -21.42 19.56 13.76
N PHE A 709 -21.45 19.24 12.47
CA PHE A 709 -20.23 19.08 11.68
C PHE A 709 -20.42 19.47 10.21
N PHE A 710 -19.32 19.85 9.56
CA PHE A 710 -19.28 19.97 8.11
C PHE A 710 -18.79 18.67 7.48
N ASP A 711 -19.49 18.18 6.46
CA ASP A 711 -19.00 17.08 5.64
C ASP A 711 -17.94 17.54 4.63
N SER A 712 -17.43 16.61 3.81
CA SER A 712 -16.37 16.88 2.84
C SER A 712 -16.79 17.80 1.69
N ASP A 713 -18.08 17.98 1.47
CA ASP A 713 -18.65 18.85 0.44
C ASP A 713 -19.17 20.16 1.06
N SER A 714 -18.67 20.49 2.26
CA SER A 714 -18.98 21.71 3.01
C SER A 714 -20.45 21.84 3.42
N LYS A 715 -21.23 20.75 3.42
CA LYS A 715 -22.60 20.77 3.93
C LYS A 715 -22.59 20.66 5.44
N LEU A 716 -23.43 21.48 6.07
CA LEU A 716 -23.57 21.49 7.53
C LEU A 716 -24.63 20.47 7.96
N TRP A 717 -24.24 19.55 8.82
CA TRP A 717 -25.10 18.59 9.50
C TRP A 717 -25.26 18.97 10.96
N ILE A 718 -26.49 18.95 11.47
CA ILE A 718 -26.82 19.29 12.86
C ILE A 718 -27.80 18.24 13.38
N SER A 719 -27.46 17.59 14.48
CA SER A 719 -28.40 16.77 15.24
C SER A 719 -28.87 17.52 16.49
N SER A 720 -30.18 17.53 16.70
CA SER A 720 -30.80 17.91 17.95
C SER A 720 -31.27 16.68 18.72
N GLU A 721 -31.97 16.88 19.84
CA GLU A 721 -32.56 15.79 20.61
C GLU A 721 -33.63 15.01 19.81
N TYR A 722 -34.29 15.67 18.85
CA TYR A 722 -35.44 15.11 18.16
C TYR A 722 -35.24 14.92 16.65
N ASN A 723 -34.31 15.64 16.03
CA ASN A 723 -34.19 15.69 14.57
C ASN A 723 -32.74 15.68 14.09
N LEU A 724 -32.55 15.29 12.82
CA LEU A 724 -31.30 15.43 12.08
C LEU A 724 -31.53 16.36 10.89
N TYR A 725 -30.75 17.42 10.85
CA TYR A 725 -30.83 18.50 9.89
C TYR A 725 -29.59 18.55 9.01
N HIS A 726 -29.75 18.95 7.75
CA HIS A 726 -28.62 19.30 6.88
C HIS A 726 -28.92 20.54 6.03
N THR A 727 -27.89 21.32 5.70
CA THR A 727 -28.03 22.47 4.79
C THR A 727 -26.79 22.69 3.93
N ASP A 728 -27.02 23.06 2.67
CA ASP A 728 -25.97 23.46 1.72
C ASP A 728 -25.50 24.91 1.93
N LYS A 729 -26.31 25.72 2.64
CA LYS A 729 -25.96 27.12 2.97
C LYS A 729 -26.22 27.38 4.45
N ILE A 730 -25.24 27.98 5.11
CA ILE A 730 -25.36 28.33 6.52
C ILE A 730 -26.31 29.54 6.65
N PRO A 731 -27.48 29.40 7.29
CA PRO A 731 -28.44 30.48 7.40
C PRO A 731 -27.97 31.54 8.41
N GLU A 732 -28.42 32.79 8.23
CA GLU A 732 -28.10 33.87 9.19
C GLU A 732 -28.72 33.66 10.58
N LYS A 733 -29.85 32.93 10.62
CA LYS A 733 -30.55 32.43 11.81
C LYS A 733 -31.25 31.12 11.44
N LEU A 734 -31.12 30.09 12.26
CA LEU A 734 -31.94 28.90 12.21
C LEU A 734 -33.27 29.26 12.90
N SER A 735 -34.34 29.52 12.13
CA SER A 735 -35.68 29.78 12.69
C SER A 735 -36.47 28.48 12.85
N ASP A 736 -37.43 28.44 13.79
CA ASP A 736 -38.42 27.35 13.96
C ASP A 736 -39.14 26.93 12.66
N SER A 737 -39.16 27.80 11.64
CA SER A 737 -39.80 27.56 10.34
C SER A 737 -38.92 26.87 9.29
N LEU A 738 -37.74 26.37 9.66
CA LEU A 738 -36.85 25.72 8.71
C LEU A 738 -37.45 24.40 8.22
N LYS A 739 -38.07 24.50 7.03
CA LYS A 739 -38.16 23.44 6.01
C LYS A 739 -36.75 23.01 5.59
N ILE A 740 -35.97 22.52 6.54
CA ILE A 740 -34.84 21.64 6.29
C ILE A 740 -35.48 20.29 6.02
N ASN A 741 -35.15 19.65 4.89
CA ASN A 741 -35.72 18.36 4.54
C ASN A 741 -35.43 17.39 5.71
N ASN A 742 -36.46 17.06 6.50
CA ASN A 742 -36.40 15.99 7.46
C ASN A 742 -35.98 14.75 6.70
N ILE A 743 -34.78 14.23 6.97
CA ILE A 743 -34.33 12.97 6.39
C ILE A 743 -35.06 11.78 7.04
N LEU A 744 -35.66 12.01 8.23
CA LEU A 744 -36.42 11.02 8.98
C LEU A 744 -37.88 11.48 9.11
N ASN A 745 -38.69 11.16 8.11
CA ASN A 745 -40.12 10.82 8.24
C ASN A 745 -40.45 9.75 7.20
#